data_AF-Q17N21-F1
#
_entry.id   AF-Q17N21-F1
#
_cell.length_a   1.000
_cell.length_b   1.000
_cell.length_c   1.000
_cell.angle_alpha   90.00
_cell.angle_beta   90.00
_cell.angle_gamma   90.00
#
_symmetry.space_group_name_H-M   'P 1'
#
loop_
_entity.id
_entity.type
_entity.pdbx_description
1 polymer ?
#
loop_
_entity_poly.entity_id
_entity_poly.type
_entity_poly.pdbx_seq_one_letter_code
_entity_poly.pdbx_strand_id
1 'polypeptide(L)'
;MSTLRKSQPVVFRFRKMTDEICPMSGPLQLSIIPVSASDQLGPSYEVTVPPPKPGPVQQLTTDTSVERQITLTWKKPALRPECVSMYRISYDDRNITSSETTVTISNLNSCVEYNFTVAPVDFAGEDCEGVTVNATVKEEKLSEVEDLELVEVDPRSLMVRWKPPANGTYCVASYRYVAWVTGDSEVPVQISNSTTDVHVTFVEVFACTKYNVQVIPVSKGNNDGNNMIAEILTKERGEAPIEDPKSAFSAVVAPLMPYHEYNCSAAILNKAGWSDETSAVTFITGEDFPEHPRNLQLVGSFRMIELRWTAPQVKNGIITRYRVHIRSEGARYPNPTYCPEPDPYTSTFDLHEEDDNTRVGNWNNDELDHKISFLMPYTDYVVQVAAATKAGLGPYTEMVSVSTLPEKPDPVHEFLEYNVTLPEIDKPYNSTVSLTWKIPCNLNGRLRSFAGRFVGFRSGLEHNLDWSRTLEPGEDILENYSLTEARLEPEFVYNVSIMISVDDVADQSNATFLSFQSPAGIPVIDEEINWGTVNVMNAPNPTKSAMISLADIIFEFNVGSIQYVALLVSERQCQEDPKPQRNLSNEWPEVLSWKSAIEAPCTPQYQTTPKQWNPMEERRFRGRSDDDVLYVIGSETCEAGQEFCNGPLKPGTEYALIVRVFTNSGYSDSTLQIFRTDSLIQLTIIVISIFACLLMAFSLGLVILWRTHKLTIPPQTAVRSPNEEPADIPLKSFSGIYEELIQSNREKINKEYQAINFYSEQLINEKVTFFVAKENERKNRYLGIFPYDGNRVPLECDDIVTEEEDEEVNDYINASFIDGYKYQREYIATQGPKKETCFDFWRMILQYEVETIVMLTQTVENDRIKCYQYFPRFNQTLRFRDVAVKCTQELNLSFYQKRLFLVSRDNLTRPVFHYHFLAWPDHGCPASASDLIKFIKIIRSERKNLALPVVVHCSAGVGRTGTLIALDIILQRIQQEKKINIYETVKQLRSQRVKMVQTSEQYAFLYHACLEYTTRNNRKKPKTSDEESASSTRSNTNAPGSVAAKSARRNMINIKFPKYVHSGISNVKSYAPDDVEANT
;
A
#
# COMPACT_ATOMS: atom_id res chain seq x y z
N MET A 1 -6.97 -87.98 22.72
CA MET A 1 -8.38 -87.99 23.18
C MET A 1 -8.82 -86.54 23.33
N SER A 2 -10.05 -86.12 23.00
CA SER A 2 -11.18 -86.86 22.40
C SER A 2 -12.13 -85.93 21.65
N THR A 3 -12.47 -86.30 20.41
CA THR A 3 -13.74 -85.99 19.69
C THR A 3 -14.46 -84.67 19.98
N LEU A 4 -14.34 -83.72 19.05
CA LEU A 4 -15.32 -82.65 18.85
C LEU A 4 -16.73 -83.25 18.65
N ARG A 5 -17.72 -82.79 19.43
CA ARG A 5 -19.14 -83.01 19.09
C ARG A 5 -19.51 -82.02 17.97
N LYS A 6 -20.15 -82.50 16.91
CA LYS A 6 -20.78 -81.62 15.91
C LYS A 6 -22.04 -81.00 16.51
N SER A 7 -22.01 -79.70 16.79
CA SER A 7 -23.22 -78.91 17.00
C SER A 7 -23.99 -78.74 15.69
N GLN A 8 -25.31 -78.55 15.78
CA GLN A 8 -26.12 -78.11 14.64
C GLN A 8 -25.84 -76.61 14.35
N PRO A 9 -25.86 -76.18 13.09
CA PRO A 9 -25.64 -74.78 12.73
C PRO A 9 -26.91 -73.95 12.99
N VAL A 10 -26.91 -73.19 14.09
CA VAL A 10 -27.80 -72.03 14.23
C VAL A 10 -27.24 -70.90 13.36
N VAL A 11 -28.04 -70.36 12.45
CA VAL A 11 -27.67 -69.16 11.66
C VAL A 11 -28.59 -68.02 12.06
N PHE A 12 -27.98 -66.95 12.55
CA PHE A 12 -28.66 -65.70 12.85
C PHE A 12 -28.70 -64.84 11.57
N ARG A 13 -29.84 -64.20 11.30
CA ARG A 13 -29.99 -63.27 10.17
C ARG A 13 -29.96 -61.83 10.67
N PHE A 14 -29.06 -61.03 10.12
CA PHE A 14 -28.99 -59.59 10.36
C PHE A 14 -29.35 -58.84 9.09
N ARG A 15 -30.23 -57.85 9.21
CA ARG A 15 -30.70 -57.06 8.07
C ARG A 15 -30.65 -55.57 8.44
N LYS A 16 -29.73 -54.84 7.83
CA LYS A 16 -29.65 -53.37 7.92
C LYS A 16 -30.80 -52.75 7.10
N MET A 17 -31.42 -51.69 7.61
CA MET A 17 -32.26 -50.77 6.82
C MET A 17 -31.43 -49.55 6.39
N THR A 18 -31.90 -48.89 5.31
CA THR A 18 -31.24 -47.81 4.53
C THR A 18 -30.00 -48.27 3.71
N ASP A 19 -29.81 -47.89 2.44
CA ASP A 19 -30.52 -46.91 1.56
C ASP A 19 -30.58 -47.30 0.05
N GLU A 20 -31.13 -46.39 -0.77
CA GLU A 20 -31.52 -46.52 -2.20
C GLU A 20 -30.36 -46.59 -3.23
N ILE A 21 -30.66 -47.01 -4.49
CA ILE A 21 -29.71 -46.98 -5.63
C ILE A 21 -30.40 -46.66 -7.00
N CYS A 22 -29.85 -45.69 -7.74
CA CYS A 22 -29.98 -45.47 -9.20
C CYS A 22 -28.91 -44.45 -9.68
N PRO A 23 -28.62 -44.23 -11.00
CA PRO A 23 -29.21 -44.82 -12.22
C PRO A 23 -28.21 -45.28 -13.36
N MET A 24 -28.74 -46.02 -14.35
CA MET A 24 -28.44 -46.04 -15.82
C MET A 24 -27.01 -46.01 -16.43
N SER A 25 -26.69 -46.99 -17.32
CA SER A 25 -26.28 -46.78 -18.76
C SER A 25 -25.74 -48.06 -19.48
N GLY A 26 -25.85 -48.16 -20.84
CA GLY A 26 -25.08 -49.10 -21.71
C GLY A 26 -25.85 -50.26 -22.44
N PRO A 27 -25.69 -50.51 -23.79
CA PRO A 27 -26.54 -51.48 -24.55
C PRO A 27 -25.87 -52.51 -25.54
N LEU A 28 -26.65 -53.49 -26.09
CA LEU A 28 -26.65 -54.14 -27.46
C LEU A 28 -27.26 -55.62 -27.48
N GLN A 29 -28.46 -55.92 -28.07
CA GLN A 29 -28.84 -56.63 -29.37
C GLN A 29 -28.56 -58.18 -29.50
N LEU A 30 -29.23 -59.14 -30.24
CA LEU A 30 -30.40 -59.36 -31.18
C LEU A 30 -30.73 -60.94 -31.18
N SER A 31 -31.50 -61.76 -31.98
CA SER A 31 -32.56 -61.85 -33.07
C SER A 31 -32.91 -63.38 -33.37
N ILE A 32 -33.91 -63.96 -34.12
CA ILE A 32 -35.31 -63.72 -34.64
C ILE A 32 -36.01 -65.03 -35.22
N ILE A 33 -37.21 -65.40 -34.69
CA ILE A 33 -38.43 -66.27 -34.98
C ILE A 33 -38.68 -67.39 -36.12
N PRO A 34 -39.82 -67.53 -36.92
CA PRO A 34 -40.76 -68.74 -36.86
C PRO A 34 -41.54 -69.35 -38.12
N VAL A 35 -42.34 -70.47 -37.93
CA VAL A 35 -43.79 -70.78 -38.37
C VAL A 35 -44.30 -71.63 -39.62
N SER A 36 -45.44 -72.39 -39.48
CA SER A 36 -46.55 -72.90 -40.43
C SER A 36 -46.44 -74.11 -41.44
N ALA A 37 -47.49 -74.50 -42.25
CA ALA A 37 -48.66 -75.45 -42.00
C ALA A 37 -49.60 -75.84 -43.23
N SER A 38 -50.43 -76.94 -43.14
CA SER A 38 -51.74 -77.32 -43.86
C SER A 38 -51.83 -77.76 -45.39
N ASP A 39 -52.89 -78.39 -46.00
CA ASP A 39 -54.03 -79.34 -45.66
C ASP A 39 -54.96 -79.83 -46.89
N GLN A 40 -55.77 -80.93 -46.74
CA GLN A 40 -57.08 -81.39 -47.39
C GLN A 40 -57.30 -82.17 -48.77
N LEU A 41 -58.58 -82.46 -49.17
CA LEU A 41 -59.15 -83.64 -49.97
C LEU A 41 -59.79 -83.41 -51.41
N GLY A 42 -60.10 -84.50 -52.21
CA GLY A 42 -61.12 -84.53 -53.34
C GLY A 42 -61.26 -85.84 -54.23
N PRO A 43 -62.43 -86.24 -54.86
CA PRO A 43 -62.68 -87.64 -55.36
C PRO A 43 -63.43 -87.93 -56.74
N SER A 44 -63.74 -89.23 -57.05
CA SER A 44 -64.79 -89.86 -57.97
C SER A 44 -64.50 -90.13 -59.50
N TYR A 45 -65.20 -90.99 -60.31
CA TYR A 45 -65.82 -92.36 -60.23
C TYR A 45 -66.43 -92.87 -61.60
N GLU A 46 -66.32 -94.16 -62.02
CA GLU A 46 -67.32 -94.97 -62.84
C GLU A 46 -66.99 -96.52 -62.96
N VAL A 47 -67.82 -97.38 -63.63
CA VAL A 47 -68.06 -98.84 -63.27
C VAL A 47 -68.20 -99.91 -64.42
N THR A 48 -67.86 -101.19 -64.15
CA THR A 48 -68.23 -102.44 -64.90
C THR A 48 -68.46 -103.67 -63.95
N VAL A 49 -68.93 -104.86 -64.42
CA VAL A 49 -69.50 -105.97 -63.58
C VAL A 49 -68.80 -107.37 -63.71
N PRO A 50 -68.69 -108.23 -62.65
CA PRO A 50 -67.87 -109.47 -62.61
C PRO A 50 -68.63 -110.84 -62.37
N PRO A 51 -67.92 -112.01 -62.40
CA PRO A 51 -68.47 -113.39 -62.22
C PRO A 51 -68.64 -113.89 -60.74
N PRO A 52 -69.27 -115.06 -60.49
CA PRO A 52 -69.73 -115.48 -59.14
C PRO A 52 -68.78 -116.38 -58.30
N LYS A 53 -68.80 -116.17 -56.97
CA LYS A 53 -67.85 -116.66 -55.95
C LYS A 53 -68.06 -118.10 -55.38
N PRO A 54 -67.05 -118.66 -54.66
CA PRO A 54 -67.17 -119.81 -53.74
C PRO A 54 -67.71 -119.45 -52.33
N GLY A 55 -67.96 -120.46 -51.49
CA GLY A 55 -68.52 -120.30 -50.13
C GLY A 55 -67.52 -120.41 -48.96
N PRO A 56 -67.99 -120.35 -47.70
CA PRO A 56 -67.15 -120.26 -46.49
C PRO A 56 -66.43 -121.56 -46.09
N VAL A 57 -65.34 -121.41 -45.32
CA VAL A 57 -64.56 -122.53 -44.74
C VAL A 57 -65.35 -123.32 -43.68
N GLN A 58 -64.90 -124.52 -43.35
CA GLN A 58 -65.58 -125.40 -42.39
C GLN A 58 -64.68 -125.83 -41.22
N GLN A 59 -65.29 -126.11 -40.07
CA GLN A 59 -64.62 -126.68 -38.89
C GLN A 59 -63.36 -125.90 -38.46
N LEU A 60 -63.47 -124.57 -38.38
CA LEU A 60 -62.41 -123.71 -37.83
C LEU A 60 -62.28 -123.95 -36.31
N THR A 61 -61.09 -124.32 -35.85
CA THR A 61 -60.75 -124.57 -34.44
C THR A 61 -59.42 -123.92 -34.04
N THR A 62 -59.27 -123.64 -32.74
CA THR A 62 -58.12 -122.97 -32.13
C THR A 62 -57.46 -123.86 -31.07
N ASP A 63 -56.13 -123.96 -31.08
CA ASP A 63 -55.33 -124.45 -29.96
C ASP A 63 -54.61 -123.26 -29.28
N THR A 64 -54.79 -123.14 -27.97
CA THR A 64 -54.26 -122.07 -27.10
C THR A 64 -53.37 -122.61 -25.97
N SER A 65 -52.94 -123.87 -26.05
CA SER A 65 -52.21 -124.57 -24.98
C SER A 65 -50.81 -124.00 -24.68
N VAL A 66 -50.25 -123.23 -25.62
CA VAL A 66 -48.91 -122.63 -25.56
C VAL A 66 -49.02 -121.13 -25.22
N GLU A 67 -48.16 -120.64 -24.32
CA GLU A 67 -48.10 -119.21 -24.00
C GLU A 67 -47.67 -118.37 -25.21
N ARG A 68 -48.29 -117.19 -25.38
CA ARG A 68 -47.99 -116.20 -26.43
C ARG A 68 -48.15 -116.71 -27.88
N GLN A 69 -48.83 -117.86 -28.09
CA GLN A 69 -49.11 -118.45 -29.41
C GLN A 69 -50.53 -119.02 -29.51
N ILE A 70 -51.11 -119.02 -30.71
CA ILE A 70 -52.40 -119.65 -31.03
C ILE A 70 -52.28 -120.36 -32.39
N THR A 71 -52.74 -121.61 -32.48
CA THR A 71 -52.79 -122.36 -33.76
C THR A 71 -54.23 -122.51 -34.25
N LEU A 72 -54.47 -122.09 -35.49
CA LEU A 72 -55.74 -122.19 -36.19
C LEU A 72 -55.73 -123.41 -37.12
N THR A 73 -56.84 -124.12 -37.25
CA THR A 73 -57.02 -125.21 -38.23
C THR A 73 -58.45 -125.23 -38.75
N TRP A 74 -58.64 -125.49 -40.04
CA TRP A 74 -59.94 -125.56 -40.71
C TRP A 74 -59.97 -126.60 -41.83
N LYS A 75 -61.07 -126.66 -42.57
CA LYS A 75 -61.27 -127.48 -43.77
C LYS A 75 -61.78 -126.61 -44.93
N LYS A 76 -61.54 -127.09 -46.16
CA LYS A 76 -61.97 -126.41 -47.39
C LYS A 76 -63.50 -126.19 -47.43
N PRO A 77 -64.01 -125.15 -48.11
CA PRO A 77 -65.45 -124.95 -48.30
C PRO A 77 -66.15 -126.14 -48.95
N ALA A 78 -67.38 -126.45 -48.53
CA ALA A 78 -68.21 -127.44 -49.20
C ALA A 78 -68.83 -126.93 -50.52
N LEU A 79 -68.91 -125.61 -50.71
CA LEU A 79 -69.47 -124.99 -51.91
C LEU A 79 -68.32 -124.45 -52.80
N ARG A 80 -68.07 -125.17 -53.90
CA ARG A 80 -67.02 -124.88 -54.91
C ARG A 80 -65.58 -124.83 -54.34
N PRO A 81 -65.09 -125.88 -53.65
CA PRO A 81 -63.70 -125.93 -53.14
C PRO A 81 -62.64 -125.76 -54.24
N GLU A 82 -62.92 -126.17 -55.47
CA GLU A 82 -62.08 -125.98 -56.65
C GLU A 82 -61.94 -124.53 -57.12
N CYS A 83 -62.75 -123.59 -56.60
CA CYS A 83 -62.65 -122.16 -56.92
C CYS A 83 -61.84 -121.35 -55.90
N VAL A 84 -61.27 -121.98 -54.86
CA VAL A 84 -60.46 -121.32 -53.83
C VAL A 84 -58.99 -121.28 -54.24
N SER A 85 -58.41 -120.09 -54.32
CA SER A 85 -56.99 -119.85 -54.63
C SER A 85 -56.11 -119.97 -53.38
N MET A 86 -56.52 -119.33 -52.27
CA MET A 86 -55.83 -119.33 -50.98
C MET A 86 -56.81 -119.00 -49.84
N TYR A 87 -56.35 -118.99 -48.59
CA TYR A 87 -57.08 -118.45 -47.45
C TYR A 87 -56.41 -117.17 -46.94
N ARG A 88 -57.23 -116.20 -46.52
CA ARG A 88 -56.82 -114.99 -45.80
C ARG A 88 -57.28 -115.10 -44.35
N ILE A 89 -56.38 -114.82 -43.42
CA ILE A 89 -56.61 -114.89 -41.98
C ILE A 89 -56.39 -113.49 -41.41
N SER A 90 -57.41 -112.95 -40.74
CA SER A 90 -57.48 -111.56 -40.25
C SER A 90 -57.65 -111.53 -38.74
N TYR A 91 -56.78 -110.79 -38.03
CA TYR A 91 -56.85 -110.54 -36.57
C TYR A 91 -56.11 -109.23 -36.25
N ASP A 92 -56.60 -108.42 -35.32
CA ASP A 92 -55.98 -107.16 -34.85
C ASP A 92 -55.35 -106.30 -35.97
N ASP A 93 -56.15 -105.98 -36.99
CA ASP A 93 -55.78 -105.25 -38.22
C ASP A 93 -54.65 -105.88 -39.07
N ARG A 94 -54.24 -107.11 -38.77
CA ARG A 94 -53.22 -107.89 -39.50
C ARG A 94 -53.88 -108.96 -40.36
N ASN A 95 -53.53 -108.96 -41.64
CA ASN A 95 -53.91 -109.98 -42.60
C ASN A 95 -52.69 -110.84 -42.97
N ILE A 96 -52.82 -112.16 -42.85
CA ILE A 96 -51.86 -113.14 -43.34
C ILE A 96 -52.55 -114.09 -44.33
N THR A 97 -51.82 -114.63 -45.29
CA THR A 97 -52.37 -115.56 -46.31
C THR A 97 -51.69 -116.93 -46.23
N SER A 98 -52.48 -117.99 -46.42
CA SER A 98 -51.98 -119.37 -46.45
C SER A 98 -52.68 -120.19 -47.54
N SER A 99 -51.93 -121.07 -48.21
CA SER A 99 -52.47 -122.12 -49.08
C SER A 99 -52.86 -123.39 -48.31
N GLU A 100 -52.35 -123.55 -47.08
CA GLU A 100 -52.66 -124.65 -46.17
C GLU A 100 -53.88 -124.32 -45.29
N THR A 101 -54.47 -125.35 -44.68
CA THR A 101 -55.65 -125.21 -43.81
C THR A 101 -55.31 -125.23 -42.31
N THR A 102 -54.06 -124.99 -41.96
CA THR A 102 -53.55 -124.84 -40.58
C THR A 102 -52.50 -123.74 -40.56
N VAL A 103 -52.52 -122.86 -39.55
CA VAL A 103 -51.58 -121.75 -39.36
C VAL A 103 -51.35 -121.48 -37.88
N THR A 104 -50.09 -121.37 -37.45
CA THR A 104 -49.71 -120.93 -36.09
C THR A 104 -49.33 -119.46 -36.10
N ILE A 105 -49.84 -118.70 -35.12
CA ILE A 105 -49.60 -117.28 -34.91
C ILE A 105 -48.91 -117.11 -33.55
N SER A 106 -47.85 -116.30 -33.49
CA SER A 106 -47.00 -116.14 -32.31
C SER A 106 -46.76 -114.67 -31.95
N ASN A 107 -46.14 -114.44 -30.79
CA ASN A 107 -45.93 -113.11 -30.18
C ASN A 107 -47.25 -112.37 -29.84
N LEU A 108 -48.26 -113.14 -29.40
CA LEU A 108 -49.53 -112.62 -28.89
C LEU A 108 -49.42 -112.31 -27.39
N ASN A 109 -50.25 -111.39 -26.89
CA ASN A 109 -50.23 -110.98 -25.48
C ASN A 109 -51.01 -111.97 -24.60
N SER A 110 -50.36 -112.50 -23.57
CA SER A 110 -50.94 -113.37 -22.54
C SER A 110 -52.15 -112.68 -21.86
N CYS A 111 -53.24 -113.44 -21.63
CA CYS A 111 -54.52 -112.95 -21.11
C CYS A 111 -55.30 -111.96 -22.00
N VAL A 112 -55.00 -111.86 -23.30
CA VAL A 112 -55.80 -111.10 -24.28
C VAL A 112 -56.60 -112.07 -25.17
N GLU A 113 -57.85 -111.70 -25.47
CA GLU A 113 -58.72 -112.39 -26.43
C GLU A 113 -58.51 -111.81 -27.83
N TYR A 114 -58.23 -112.69 -28.80
CA TYR A 114 -58.01 -112.34 -30.20
C TYR A 114 -59.08 -112.96 -31.08
N ASN A 115 -59.57 -112.20 -32.07
CA ASN A 115 -60.63 -112.64 -32.98
C ASN A 115 -60.03 -112.93 -34.36
N PHE A 116 -59.98 -114.20 -34.75
CA PHE A 116 -59.38 -114.67 -36.00
C PHE A 116 -60.46 -115.00 -37.03
N THR A 117 -60.50 -114.26 -38.14
CA THR A 117 -61.42 -114.53 -39.26
C THR A 117 -60.69 -115.17 -40.42
N VAL A 118 -61.16 -116.34 -40.87
CA VAL A 118 -60.59 -117.09 -42.01
C VAL A 118 -61.55 -117.03 -43.20
N ALA A 119 -61.13 -116.33 -44.26
CA ALA A 119 -61.87 -116.22 -45.52
C ALA A 119 -61.18 -117.02 -46.63
N PRO A 120 -61.91 -117.78 -47.47
CA PRO A 120 -61.39 -118.27 -48.74
C PRO A 120 -61.32 -117.13 -49.75
N VAL A 121 -60.23 -117.07 -50.52
CA VAL A 121 -60.00 -116.09 -51.58
C VAL A 121 -60.20 -116.79 -52.93
N ASP A 122 -60.93 -116.16 -53.86
CA ASP A 122 -61.15 -116.71 -55.19
C ASP A 122 -59.99 -116.42 -56.17
N PHE A 123 -60.10 -116.89 -57.41
CA PHE A 123 -59.11 -116.65 -58.46
C PHE A 123 -59.15 -115.23 -59.07
N ALA A 124 -60.12 -114.39 -58.71
CA ALA A 124 -60.08 -112.95 -58.98
C ALA A 124 -59.33 -112.17 -57.88
N GLY A 125 -59.01 -112.83 -56.76
CA GLY A 125 -58.32 -112.24 -55.61
C GLY A 125 -59.25 -111.59 -54.58
N GLU A 126 -60.57 -111.75 -54.74
CA GLU A 126 -61.54 -111.23 -53.78
C GLU A 126 -61.79 -112.23 -52.64
N ASP A 127 -61.89 -111.69 -51.43
CA ASP A 127 -62.31 -112.47 -50.27
C ASP A 127 -63.77 -112.88 -50.42
N CYS A 128 -64.06 -114.12 -50.03
CA CYS A 128 -65.40 -114.68 -49.92
C CYS A 128 -65.84 -114.70 -48.45
N GLU A 129 -67.01 -115.25 -48.16
CA GLU A 129 -67.57 -115.31 -46.81
C GLU A 129 -66.60 -115.98 -45.83
N GLY A 130 -66.18 -115.24 -44.79
CA GLY A 130 -65.20 -115.69 -43.80
C GLY A 130 -65.86 -116.20 -42.52
N VAL A 131 -65.16 -117.10 -41.82
CA VAL A 131 -65.61 -117.65 -40.53
C VAL A 131 -64.70 -117.11 -39.42
N THR A 132 -65.28 -116.51 -38.39
CA THR A 132 -64.56 -115.96 -37.23
C THR A 132 -64.55 -116.94 -36.05
N VAL A 133 -63.43 -116.98 -35.33
CA VAL A 133 -63.30 -117.67 -34.04
C VAL A 133 -62.55 -116.78 -33.05
N ASN A 134 -63.01 -116.71 -31.81
CA ASN A 134 -62.33 -116.00 -30.73
C ASN A 134 -61.43 -116.97 -29.96
N ALA A 135 -60.25 -116.53 -29.54
CA ALA A 135 -59.37 -117.33 -28.68
C ALA A 135 -58.53 -116.45 -27.75
N THR A 136 -58.56 -116.78 -26.44
CA THR A 136 -57.75 -116.13 -25.41
C THR A 136 -56.38 -116.78 -25.31
N VAL A 137 -55.32 -115.97 -25.31
CA VAL A 137 -53.95 -116.45 -25.06
C VAL A 137 -53.82 -116.86 -23.58
N LYS A 138 -53.27 -118.05 -23.36
CA LYS A 138 -52.97 -118.61 -22.04
C LYS A 138 -52.21 -117.63 -21.13
N GLU A 139 -52.52 -117.66 -19.84
CA GLU A 139 -51.87 -116.86 -18.80
C GLU A 139 -50.40 -117.26 -18.60
N GLU A 140 -49.55 -116.25 -18.44
CA GLU A 140 -48.11 -116.34 -18.18
C GLU A 140 -47.83 -115.77 -16.78
N LYS A 141 -46.84 -116.29 -16.05
CA LYS A 141 -46.55 -115.81 -14.69
C LYS A 141 -46.11 -114.34 -14.71
N LEU A 142 -46.71 -113.53 -13.84
CA LEU A 142 -46.33 -112.14 -13.60
C LEU A 142 -44.87 -112.01 -13.12
N SER A 143 -44.18 -110.94 -13.55
CA SER A 143 -42.95 -110.49 -12.91
C SER A 143 -43.25 -109.75 -11.59
N GLU A 144 -42.22 -109.28 -10.89
CA GLU A 144 -42.36 -108.15 -9.97
C GLU A 144 -42.77 -106.86 -10.71
N VAL A 145 -43.23 -105.86 -9.93
CA VAL A 145 -43.49 -104.49 -10.41
C VAL A 145 -42.18 -103.78 -10.76
N GLU A 146 -42.22 -102.83 -11.69
CA GLU A 146 -41.06 -101.99 -12.03
C GLU A 146 -41.10 -100.66 -11.24
N ASP A 147 -39.94 -99.99 -11.11
CA ASP A 147 -39.78 -98.63 -10.54
C ASP A 147 -40.57 -98.37 -9.23
N LEU A 148 -40.43 -99.24 -8.22
CA LEU A 148 -41.00 -99.03 -6.89
C LEU A 148 -40.29 -97.88 -6.16
N GLU A 149 -40.96 -96.72 -6.06
CA GLU A 149 -40.46 -95.53 -5.39
C GLU A 149 -41.28 -95.18 -4.15
N LEU A 150 -40.58 -94.83 -3.05
CA LEU A 150 -41.16 -94.33 -1.81
C LEU A 150 -40.85 -92.83 -1.71
N VAL A 151 -41.88 -92.00 -1.52
CA VAL A 151 -41.78 -90.54 -1.45
C VAL A 151 -42.52 -90.04 -0.21
N GLU A 152 -41.79 -89.45 0.73
CA GLU A 152 -42.38 -88.72 1.85
C GLU A 152 -43.04 -87.42 1.33
N VAL A 153 -44.33 -87.24 1.61
CA VAL A 153 -45.13 -86.09 1.14
C VAL A 153 -45.37 -85.08 2.26
N ASP A 154 -45.49 -85.56 3.50
CA ASP A 154 -45.65 -84.78 4.73
C ASP A 154 -44.99 -85.58 5.88
N PRO A 155 -44.52 -84.96 6.99
CA PRO A 155 -44.05 -85.68 8.18
C PRO A 155 -45.05 -86.68 8.82
N ARG A 156 -46.30 -86.77 8.34
CA ARG A 156 -47.26 -87.85 8.62
C ARG A 156 -47.84 -88.55 7.37
N SER A 157 -47.29 -88.37 6.17
CA SER A 157 -47.73 -89.15 5.00
C SER A 157 -46.61 -89.62 4.06
N LEU A 158 -46.69 -90.90 3.69
CA LEU A 158 -45.77 -91.61 2.82
C LEU A 158 -46.52 -92.08 1.57
N MET A 159 -46.18 -91.52 0.41
CA MET A 159 -46.66 -92.00 -0.88
C MET A 159 -45.72 -93.09 -1.42
N VAL A 160 -46.28 -94.10 -2.06
CA VAL A 160 -45.55 -95.20 -2.69
C VAL A 160 -46.14 -95.41 -4.08
N ARG A 161 -45.29 -95.49 -5.10
CA ARG A 161 -45.69 -95.65 -6.51
C ARG A 161 -44.82 -96.66 -7.23
N TRP A 162 -45.36 -97.28 -8.27
CA TRP A 162 -44.66 -98.28 -9.10
C TRP A 162 -45.19 -98.25 -10.54
N LYS A 163 -44.63 -99.10 -11.39
CA LYS A 163 -45.13 -99.42 -12.72
C LYS A 163 -45.65 -100.87 -12.78
N PRO A 164 -46.59 -101.19 -13.69
CA PRO A 164 -47.05 -102.56 -13.92
C PRO A 164 -45.89 -103.53 -14.25
N PRO A 165 -46.04 -104.84 -13.96
CA PRO A 165 -45.03 -105.85 -14.30
C PRO A 165 -44.81 -105.96 -15.82
N ALA A 166 -43.55 -106.10 -16.23
CA ALA A 166 -43.14 -106.23 -17.63
C ALA A 166 -43.63 -107.54 -18.29
N ASN A 167 -43.71 -108.63 -17.53
CA ASN A 167 -44.31 -109.89 -17.99
C ASN A 167 -45.74 -110.03 -17.46
N GLY A 168 -46.65 -110.43 -18.35
CA GLY A 168 -48.05 -110.69 -18.02
C GLY A 168 -48.88 -109.45 -17.65
N THR A 169 -48.50 -108.25 -18.09
CA THR A 169 -49.15 -106.97 -17.71
C THR A 169 -50.68 -106.98 -17.81
N TYR A 170 -51.24 -107.62 -18.85
CA TYR A 170 -52.69 -107.74 -19.07
C TYR A 170 -53.37 -108.81 -18.17
N CYS A 171 -52.60 -109.70 -17.55
CA CYS A 171 -53.06 -110.70 -16.59
C CYS A 171 -53.25 -110.15 -15.17
N VAL A 172 -52.73 -108.95 -14.86
CA VAL A 172 -52.87 -108.32 -13.54
C VAL A 172 -54.34 -108.04 -13.20
N ALA A 173 -54.75 -108.42 -11.98
CA ALA A 173 -56.05 -108.15 -11.39
C ALA A 173 -56.00 -106.99 -10.38
N SER A 174 -54.94 -106.92 -9.58
CA SER A 174 -54.70 -105.87 -8.57
C SER A 174 -53.24 -105.90 -8.09
N TYR A 175 -52.86 -105.00 -7.20
CA TYR A 175 -51.59 -104.99 -6.48
C TYR A 175 -51.85 -105.13 -4.98
N ARG A 176 -51.27 -106.15 -4.37
CA ARG A 176 -51.30 -106.39 -2.92
C ARG A 176 -50.08 -105.72 -2.29
N TYR A 177 -50.30 -104.79 -1.37
CA TYR A 177 -49.24 -104.01 -0.74
C TYR A 177 -49.25 -104.15 0.78
N VAL A 178 -48.06 -104.09 1.39
CA VAL A 178 -47.87 -104.25 2.85
C VAL A 178 -46.80 -103.27 3.32
N ALA A 179 -47.06 -102.53 4.40
CA ALA A 179 -46.07 -101.69 5.09
C ALA A 179 -45.89 -102.13 6.55
N TRP A 180 -44.64 -102.12 7.03
CA TRP A 180 -44.29 -102.43 8.43
C TRP A 180 -43.06 -101.65 8.91
N VAL A 181 -42.90 -101.58 10.24
CA VAL A 181 -41.78 -100.93 10.94
C VAL A 181 -40.81 -101.99 11.48
N THR A 182 -39.54 -101.62 11.71
CA THR A 182 -38.52 -102.51 12.29
C THR A 182 -37.88 -101.86 13.52
N GLY A 183 -38.13 -102.41 14.72
CA GLY A 183 -37.60 -101.92 16.00
C GLY A 183 -37.96 -102.82 17.20
N ASP A 184 -37.23 -102.67 18.31
CA ASP A 184 -37.16 -103.63 19.44
C ASP A 184 -38.36 -103.62 20.42
N SER A 185 -39.60 -103.70 19.93
CA SER A 185 -40.80 -103.80 20.79
C SER A 185 -41.92 -104.67 20.21
N GLU A 186 -42.57 -105.46 21.07
CA GLU A 186 -43.61 -106.42 20.69
C GLU A 186 -44.96 -105.76 20.38
N VAL A 187 -45.16 -105.37 19.11
CA VAL A 187 -46.38 -105.57 18.27
C VAL A 187 -46.17 -104.75 16.99
N PRO A 188 -46.01 -105.37 15.80
CA PRO A 188 -45.82 -104.64 14.56
C PRO A 188 -47.15 -104.08 14.04
N VAL A 189 -47.24 -102.76 13.87
CA VAL A 189 -48.31 -102.15 13.08
C VAL A 189 -48.06 -102.50 11.62
N GLN A 190 -48.84 -103.44 11.09
CA GLN A 190 -48.83 -103.85 9.69
C GLN A 190 -50.06 -103.30 8.98
N ILE A 191 -49.84 -102.53 7.92
CA ILE A 191 -50.92 -102.07 7.03
C ILE A 191 -50.82 -102.89 5.74
N SER A 192 -51.77 -103.80 5.54
CA SER A 192 -51.89 -104.61 4.32
C SER A 192 -53.24 -104.40 3.65
N ASN A 193 -53.23 -104.22 2.33
CA ASN A 193 -54.45 -104.08 1.53
C ASN A 193 -54.15 -104.43 0.05
N SER A 194 -55.15 -104.36 -0.82
CA SER A 194 -54.98 -104.41 -2.27
C SER A 194 -55.59 -103.19 -2.96
N THR A 195 -54.98 -102.73 -4.05
CA THR A 195 -55.48 -101.64 -4.90
C THR A 195 -55.42 -102.05 -6.37
N THR A 196 -56.20 -101.40 -7.24
CA THR A 196 -56.02 -101.47 -8.71
C THR A 196 -55.10 -100.37 -9.23
N ASP A 197 -54.84 -99.33 -8.44
CA ASP A 197 -53.96 -98.22 -8.79
C ASP A 197 -52.48 -98.59 -8.69
N VAL A 198 -51.64 -97.89 -9.45
CA VAL A 198 -50.17 -98.04 -9.43
C VAL A 198 -49.48 -97.14 -8.38
N HIS A 199 -50.25 -96.61 -7.43
CA HIS A 199 -49.76 -95.82 -6.31
C HIS A 199 -50.71 -95.87 -5.11
N VAL A 200 -50.18 -95.66 -3.91
CA VAL A 200 -50.92 -95.56 -2.65
C VAL A 200 -50.30 -94.49 -1.75
N THR A 201 -51.05 -93.97 -0.78
CA THR A 201 -50.51 -93.09 0.26
C THR A 201 -50.89 -93.62 1.64
N PHE A 202 -49.89 -93.88 2.47
CA PHE A 202 -50.07 -94.18 3.89
C PHE A 202 -50.14 -92.87 4.67
N VAL A 203 -51.27 -92.59 5.30
CA VAL A 203 -51.46 -91.47 6.22
C VAL A 203 -51.23 -91.92 7.67
N GLU A 204 -50.92 -90.96 8.55
CA GLU A 204 -50.60 -91.17 9.97
C GLU A 204 -49.34 -92.01 10.25
N VAL A 205 -48.38 -92.03 9.31
CA VAL A 205 -47.07 -92.64 9.57
C VAL A 205 -46.30 -91.90 10.69
N PHE A 206 -45.54 -92.65 11.48
CA PHE A 206 -44.73 -92.09 12.57
C PHE A 206 -43.50 -91.36 12.02
N ALA A 207 -43.15 -90.23 12.63
CA ALA A 207 -41.91 -89.50 12.37
C ALA A 207 -40.66 -90.26 12.86
N CYS A 208 -39.49 -89.98 12.27
CA CYS A 208 -38.20 -90.62 12.59
C CYS A 208 -38.22 -92.17 12.63
N THR A 209 -39.09 -92.80 11.84
CA THR A 209 -39.40 -94.23 11.90
C THR A 209 -39.07 -94.92 10.57
N LYS A 210 -38.46 -96.10 10.64
CA LYS A 210 -38.00 -96.87 9.48
C LYS A 210 -39.12 -97.78 8.97
N TYR A 211 -39.64 -97.47 7.79
CA TYR A 211 -40.71 -98.21 7.13
C TYR A 211 -40.17 -99.04 5.96
N ASN A 212 -40.50 -100.33 5.96
CA ASN A 212 -40.37 -101.21 4.80
C ASN A 212 -41.73 -101.34 4.12
N VAL A 213 -41.76 -101.24 2.79
CA VAL A 213 -42.98 -101.39 1.99
C VAL A 213 -42.76 -102.42 0.89
N GLN A 214 -43.68 -103.38 0.80
CA GLN A 214 -43.72 -104.47 -0.16
C GLN A 214 -44.89 -104.31 -1.12
N VAL A 215 -44.69 -104.62 -2.40
CA VAL A 215 -45.74 -104.67 -3.42
C VAL A 215 -45.64 -105.98 -4.20
N ILE A 216 -46.79 -106.61 -4.45
CA ILE A 216 -46.95 -107.86 -5.20
C ILE A 216 -48.05 -107.65 -6.25
N PRO A 217 -47.80 -107.84 -7.56
CA PRO A 217 -48.87 -107.83 -8.55
C PRO A 217 -49.63 -109.17 -8.51
N VAL A 218 -50.95 -109.08 -8.39
CA VAL A 218 -51.87 -110.22 -8.24
C VAL A 218 -52.46 -110.58 -9.60
N SER A 219 -52.48 -111.86 -9.96
CA SER A 219 -52.95 -112.30 -11.29
C SER A 219 -54.42 -112.73 -11.29
N LYS A 220 -55.07 -112.66 -12.46
CA LYS A 220 -56.45 -113.12 -12.69
C LYS A 220 -56.63 -114.62 -12.47
N GLY A 221 -55.61 -115.45 -12.76
CA GLY A 221 -55.63 -116.90 -12.63
C GLY A 221 -54.69 -117.47 -11.57
N ASN A 222 -54.48 -116.77 -10.44
CA ASN A 222 -53.60 -117.15 -9.32
C ASN A 222 -52.07 -117.21 -9.62
N ASN A 223 -51.58 -116.82 -10.80
CA ASN A 223 -50.15 -116.72 -11.08
C ASN A 223 -49.53 -115.40 -10.58
N ASP A 224 -49.72 -115.08 -9.29
CA ASP A 224 -49.20 -113.89 -8.61
C ASP A 224 -47.67 -113.73 -8.85
N GLY A 225 -47.25 -112.47 -8.99
CA GLY A 225 -45.87 -112.12 -9.29
C GLY A 225 -44.93 -112.19 -8.10
N ASN A 226 -43.66 -111.91 -8.37
CA ASN A 226 -42.66 -111.76 -7.30
C ASN A 226 -42.90 -110.46 -6.51
N ASN A 227 -42.43 -110.43 -5.26
CA ASN A 227 -42.55 -109.26 -4.39
C ASN A 227 -41.35 -108.31 -4.53
N MET A 228 -41.61 -107.05 -4.85
CA MET A 228 -40.61 -105.98 -4.70
C MET A 228 -40.75 -105.34 -3.32
N ILE A 229 -39.62 -105.01 -2.67
CA ILE A 229 -39.56 -104.35 -1.36
C ILE A 229 -38.61 -103.15 -1.46
N ALA A 230 -39.02 -102.02 -0.89
CA ALA A 230 -38.16 -100.85 -0.72
C ALA A 230 -38.42 -100.18 0.65
N GLU A 231 -37.45 -99.37 1.10
CA GLU A 231 -37.35 -98.91 2.50
C GLU A 231 -37.12 -97.40 2.58
N ILE A 232 -37.71 -96.74 3.58
CA ILE A 232 -37.55 -95.31 3.84
C ILE A 232 -37.51 -95.01 5.35
N LEU A 233 -36.85 -93.90 5.73
CA LEU A 233 -36.87 -93.33 7.07
C LEU A 233 -37.57 -91.97 7.02
N THR A 234 -38.67 -91.82 7.76
CA THR A 234 -39.42 -90.56 7.87
C THR A 234 -38.63 -89.50 8.65
N LYS A 235 -38.88 -88.22 8.39
CA LYS A 235 -38.18 -87.09 9.04
C LYS A 235 -38.66 -86.83 10.47
N GLU A 236 -37.90 -86.02 11.21
CA GLU A 236 -38.19 -85.59 12.58
C GLU A 236 -39.14 -84.36 12.58
N ARG A 237 -40.20 -84.38 13.41
CA ARG A 237 -41.10 -83.23 13.60
C ARG A 237 -40.56 -82.29 14.68
N GLY A 238 -40.25 -81.05 14.31
CA GLY A 238 -39.95 -79.98 15.26
C GLY A 238 -41.19 -79.21 15.69
N GLU A 239 -41.82 -79.58 16.80
CA GLU A 239 -42.23 -78.64 17.87
C GLU A 239 -42.97 -79.33 19.03
N ALA A 240 -42.42 -79.15 20.23
CA ALA A 240 -42.99 -79.34 21.56
C ALA A 240 -42.14 -78.50 22.56
N PRO A 241 -42.69 -77.99 23.67
CA PRO A 241 -42.01 -77.04 24.55
C PRO A 241 -40.87 -77.66 25.38
N ILE A 242 -40.00 -76.78 25.92
CA ILE A 242 -38.79 -77.16 26.67
C ILE A 242 -39.12 -77.54 28.12
N GLU A 243 -38.79 -78.77 28.52
CA GLU A 243 -38.62 -79.21 29.91
C GLU A 243 -37.25 -79.89 30.13
N ASP A 244 -36.16 -79.10 30.25
CA ASP A 244 -35.06 -79.25 31.24
C ASP A 244 -34.01 -78.13 30.99
N PRO A 245 -33.68 -77.26 31.97
CA PRO A 245 -32.87 -76.07 31.71
C PRO A 245 -31.35 -76.35 31.71
N LYS A 246 -30.85 -77.15 30.76
CA LYS A 246 -29.43 -77.56 30.71
C LYS A 246 -28.69 -77.40 29.36
N SER A 247 -29.28 -76.76 28.35
CA SER A 247 -28.60 -76.44 27.09
C SER A 247 -28.94 -75.04 26.56
N ALA A 248 -28.41 -74.01 27.22
CA ALA A 248 -28.42 -72.65 26.69
C ALA A 248 -27.37 -72.52 25.56
N PHE A 249 -27.80 -72.12 24.36
CA PHE A 249 -26.91 -71.80 23.24
C PHE A 249 -26.57 -70.31 23.28
N SER A 250 -25.36 -69.96 23.71
CA SER A 250 -24.83 -68.60 23.60
C SER A 250 -23.96 -68.46 22.35
N ALA A 251 -24.19 -67.40 21.58
CA ALA A 251 -23.37 -66.99 20.46
C ALA A 251 -23.03 -65.51 20.61
N VAL A 252 -21.77 -65.14 20.37
CA VAL A 252 -21.33 -63.74 20.32
C VAL A 252 -21.35 -63.30 18.87
N VAL A 253 -22.08 -62.22 18.57
CA VAL A 253 -22.19 -61.65 17.23
C VAL A 253 -21.36 -60.37 17.18
N ALA A 254 -20.30 -60.39 16.39
CA ALA A 254 -19.40 -59.24 16.20
C ALA A 254 -18.70 -59.31 14.83
N PRO A 255 -18.33 -58.17 14.23
CA PRO A 255 -18.64 -56.81 14.68
C PRO A 255 -20.08 -56.41 14.31
N LEU A 256 -20.71 -55.63 15.19
CA LEU A 256 -21.90 -54.82 14.87
C LEU A 256 -21.45 -53.36 14.79
N MET A 257 -22.10 -52.54 13.95
CA MET A 257 -21.87 -51.10 13.96
C MET A 257 -22.38 -50.52 15.29
N PRO A 258 -21.66 -49.58 15.92
CA PRO A 258 -22.13 -48.89 17.13
C PRO A 258 -23.22 -47.88 16.82
N TYR A 259 -24.07 -47.58 17.81
CA TYR A 259 -25.26 -46.73 17.71
C TYR A 259 -26.11 -46.95 16.44
N HIS A 260 -26.36 -48.22 16.12
CA HIS A 260 -27.23 -48.65 15.02
C HIS A 260 -28.34 -49.56 15.56
N GLU A 261 -29.56 -49.42 15.03
CA GLU A 261 -30.65 -50.34 15.32
C GLU A 261 -30.47 -51.64 14.53
N TYR A 262 -30.52 -52.77 15.23
CA TYR A 262 -30.52 -54.11 14.68
C TYR A 262 -31.82 -54.82 15.04
N ASN A 263 -32.43 -55.45 14.05
CA ASN A 263 -33.50 -56.41 14.27
C ASN A 263 -32.93 -57.84 14.14
N CYS A 264 -33.07 -58.65 15.19
CA CYS A 264 -32.46 -59.97 15.28
C CYS A 264 -33.53 -61.06 15.44
N SER A 265 -33.65 -61.93 14.44
CA SER A 265 -34.40 -63.19 14.52
C SER A 265 -33.44 -64.38 14.57
N ALA A 266 -33.86 -65.43 15.26
CA ALA A 266 -33.18 -66.73 15.27
C ALA A 266 -34.12 -67.80 14.69
N ALA A 267 -33.54 -68.79 14.03
CA ALA A 267 -34.19 -70.03 13.64
C ALA A 267 -33.22 -71.19 13.82
N ILE A 268 -33.74 -72.41 14.03
CA ILE A 268 -32.94 -73.60 14.27
C ILE A 268 -33.03 -74.51 13.05
N LEU A 269 -31.88 -74.82 12.43
CA LEU A 269 -31.80 -75.77 11.31
C LEU A 269 -31.59 -77.20 11.83
N ASN A 270 -32.58 -78.05 11.59
CA ASN A 270 -32.47 -79.50 11.79
C ASN A 270 -32.35 -80.23 10.44
N LYS A 271 -32.55 -81.56 10.40
CA LYS A 271 -32.45 -82.37 9.16
C LYS A 271 -33.63 -82.19 8.19
N ALA A 272 -34.76 -81.66 8.67
CA ALA A 272 -35.97 -81.43 7.88
C ALA A 272 -36.04 -80.02 7.30
N GLY A 273 -35.53 -79.02 8.03
CA GLY A 273 -35.47 -77.63 7.57
C GLY A 273 -35.15 -76.65 8.71
N TRP A 274 -35.33 -75.36 8.40
CA TRP A 274 -35.40 -74.31 9.41
C TRP A 274 -36.71 -74.43 10.20
N SER A 275 -36.67 -74.11 11.49
CA SER A 275 -37.87 -73.67 12.22
C SER A 275 -38.40 -72.36 11.63
N ASP A 276 -39.62 -71.97 12.01
CA ASP A 276 -40.04 -70.59 11.88
C ASP A 276 -39.06 -69.64 12.60
N GLU A 277 -38.97 -68.39 12.13
CA GLU A 277 -38.12 -67.36 12.74
C GLU A 277 -38.79 -66.84 14.02
N THR A 278 -38.04 -66.76 15.12
CA THR A 278 -38.51 -66.15 16.37
C THR A 278 -38.95 -64.70 16.14
N SER A 279 -39.95 -64.23 16.90
CA SER A 279 -40.32 -62.82 16.97
C SER A 279 -39.09 -61.93 17.13
N ALA A 280 -38.79 -61.14 16.10
CA ALA A 280 -37.50 -60.49 15.96
C ALA A 280 -37.31 -59.38 17.00
N VAL A 281 -36.14 -59.35 17.66
CA VAL A 281 -35.82 -58.42 18.74
C VAL A 281 -35.07 -57.22 18.17
N THR A 282 -35.68 -56.04 18.28
CA THR A 282 -35.03 -54.76 17.97
C THR A 282 -34.20 -54.28 19.16
N PHE A 283 -32.94 -53.93 18.90
CA PHE A 283 -32.07 -53.26 19.88
C PHE A 283 -31.12 -52.28 19.18
N ILE A 284 -30.75 -51.21 19.87
CA ILE A 284 -29.73 -50.27 19.42
C ILE A 284 -28.41 -50.66 20.09
N THR A 285 -27.33 -50.77 19.32
CA THR A 285 -25.98 -50.97 19.89
C THR A 285 -25.52 -49.75 20.69
N GLY A 286 -24.61 -49.97 21.64
CA GLY A 286 -24.04 -48.88 22.43
C GLY A 286 -23.38 -47.80 21.56
N GLU A 287 -23.28 -46.58 22.09
CA GLU A 287 -22.42 -45.55 21.52
C GLU A 287 -20.94 -45.99 21.58
N ASP A 288 -20.15 -45.57 20.60
CA ASP A 288 -18.70 -45.78 20.51
C ASP A 288 -18.03 -44.44 20.08
N PHE A 289 -16.71 -44.40 20.02
CA PHE A 289 -15.97 -43.18 19.69
C PHE A 289 -16.30 -42.66 18.28
N PRO A 290 -16.57 -41.35 18.10
CA PRO A 290 -16.82 -40.77 16.78
C PRO A 290 -15.52 -40.68 15.96
N GLU A 291 -15.64 -40.52 14.64
CA GLU A 291 -14.53 -40.01 13.82
C GLU A 291 -14.20 -38.54 14.15
N HIS A 292 -13.08 -38.04 13.61
CA HIS A 292 -12.75 -36.62 13.70
C HIS A 292 -13.76 -35.76 12.91
N PRO A 293 -13.93 -34.47 13.26
CA PRO A 293 -14.65 -33.49 12.44
C PRO A 293 -14.11 -33.39 11.01
N ARG A 294 -14.90 -32.81 10.09
CA ARG A 294 -14.51 -32.62 8.68
C ARG A 294 -14.47 -31.15 8.31
N ASN A 295 -13.71 -30.81 7.27
CA ASN A 295 -13.61 -29.45 6.71
C ASN A 295 -13.23 -28.39 7.76
N LEU A 296 -12.26 -28.67 8.64
CA LEU A 296 -11.74 -27.65 9.57
C LEU A 296 -11.06 -26.52 8.77
N GLN A 297 -11.67 -25.35 8.77
CA GLN A 297 -11.16 -24.11 8.19
C GLN A 297 -10.85 -23.13 9.33
N LEU A 298 -9.78 -22.36 9.17
CA LEU A 298 -9.36 -21.33 10.12
C LEU A 298 -9.23 -19.99 9.39
N VAL A 299 -9.79 -18.93 9.99
CA VAL A 299 -9.67 -17.56 9.50
C VAL A 299 -9.06 -16.71 10.59
N GLY A 300 -7.83 -16.25 10.36
CA GLY A 300 -7.12 -15.34 11.25
C GLY A 300 -7.68 -13.92 11.18
N SER A 301 -7.75 -13.27 12.33
CA SER A 301 -8.22 -11.90 12.49
C SER A 301 -7.35 -11.17 13.54
N PHE A 302 -7.71 -9.94 13.90
CA PHE A 302 -7.04 -9.17 14.94
C PHE A 302 -7.25 -9.84 16.30
N ARG A 303 -6.16 -10.36 16.90
CA ARG A 303 -6.16 -11.07 18.20
C ARG A 303 -7.18 -12.22 18.33
N MET A 304 -7.62 -12.79 17.20
CA MET A 304 -8.70 -13.76 17.12
C MET A 304 -8.48 -14.76 15.99
N ILE A 305 -8.93 -16.00 16.17
CA ILE A 305 -9.12 -16.97 15.09
C ILE A 305 -10.60 -17.39 15.09
N GLU A 306 -11.24 -17.30 13.93
CA GLU A 306 -12.53 -17.93 13.66
C GLU A 306 -12.29 -19.34 13.09
N LEU A 307 -12.85 -20.34 13.75
CA LEU A 307 -12.80 -21.74 13.37
C LEU A 307 -14.13 -22.09 12.70
N ARG A 308 -14.12 -22.87 11.63
CA ARG A 308 -15.33 -23.50 11.06
C ARG A 308 -15.08 -24.98 10.79
N TRP A 309 -16.05 -25.84 11.07
CA TRP A 309 -15.98 -27.27 10.76
C TRP A 309 -17.37 -27.88 10.57
N THR A 310 -17.42 -29.09 10.03
CA THR A 310 -18.64 -29.88 9.88
C THR A 310 -18.55 -31.17 10.69
N ALA A 311 -19.71 -31.71 11.10
CA ALA A 311 -19.77 -32.90 11.93
C ALA A 311 -19.08 -34.14 11.30
N PRO A 312 -18.59 -35.09 12.12
CA PRO A 312 -17.99 -36.34 11.66
C PRO A 312 -18.90 -37.12 10.69
N GLN A 313 -18.30 -37.84 9.75
CA GLN A 313 -19.07 -38.67 8.80
C GLN A 313 -19.63 -39.91 9.49
N VAL A 314 -18.79 -40.64 10.23
CA VAL A 314 -19.20 -41.74 11.10
C VAL A 314 -19.18 -41.27 12.55
N LYS A 315 -20.38 -41.05 13.12
CA LYS A 315 -20.57 -40.44 14.44
C LYS A 315 -20.57 -41.44 15.59
N ASN A 316 -20.92 -42.71 15.33
CA ASN A 316 -20.98 -43.81 16.30
C ASN A 316 -21.79 -43.54 17.59
N GLY A 317 -22.61 -42.49 17.62
CA GLY A 317 -23.36 -42.02 18.78
C GLY A 317 -23.98 -40.65 18.51
N ILE A 318 -24.45 -39.99 19.57
CA ILE A 318 -24.84 -38.57 19.55
C ILE A 318 -23.60 -37.76 19.95
N ILE A 319 -23.26 -36.72 19.20
CA ILE A 319 -22.17 -35.82 19.59
C ILE A 319 -22.64 -34.97 20.78
N THR A 320 -21.90 -35.02 21.91
CA THR A 320 -22.23 -34.33 23.16
C THR A 320 -21.33 -33.14 23.47
N ARG A 321 -20.12 -33.11 22.89
CA ARG A 321 -19.17 -31.99 22.95
C ARG A 321 -18.15 -32.03 21.83
N TYR A 322 -17.54 -30.89 21.52
CA TYR A 322 -16.32 -30.80 20.71
C TYR A 322 -15.16 -30.32 21.60
N ARG A 323 -14.01 -30.99 21.53
CA ARG A 323 -12.77 -30.51 22.16
C ARG A 323 -11.93 -29.76 21.14
N VAL A 324 -11.55 -28.53 21.47
CA VAL A 324 -10.63 -27.73 20.67
C VAL A 324 -9.27 -27.71 21.37
N HIS A 325 -8.21 -27.96 20.62
CA HIS A 325 -6.82 -27.80 21.04
C HIS A 325 -6.14 -26.77 20.13
N ILE A 326 -5.45 -25.79 20.74
CA ILE A 326 -4.70 -24.75 20.04
C ILE A 326 -3.34 -24.58 20.69
N ARG A 327 -2.29 -24.43 19.87
CA ARG A 327 -0.96 -23.97 20.29
C ARG A 327 -0.45 -22.85 19.38
N SER A 328 0.33 -21.92 19.92
CA SER A 328 1.17 -21.01 19.13
C SER A 328 2.42 -21.74 18.65
N GLU A 329 2.84 -21.52 17.42
CA GLU A 329 4.12 -22.02 16.88
C GLU A 329 5.21 -20.93 16.88
N GLY A 330 4.82 -19.65 16.79
CA GLY A 330 5.73 -18.52 16.99
C GLY A 330 5.19 -17.20 16.43
N ALA A 331 5.73 -16.08 16.90
CA ALA A 331 5.52 -14.78 16.28
C ALA A 331 6.21 -14.73 14.90
N ARG A 332 5.59 -14.10 13.90
CA ARG A 332 6.17 -13.93 12.56
C ARG A 332 7.10 -12.70 12.46
N TYR A 333 7.58 -12.22 13.60
CA TYR A 333 8.55 -11.15 13.77
C TYR A 333 9.65 -11.60 14.74
N PRO A 334 10.90 -11.08 14.63
CA PRO A 334 11.97 -11.46 15.55
C PRO A 334 11.70 -10.95 16.96
N ASN A 335 11.92 -11.81 17.97
CA ASN A 335 11.94 -11.39 19.37
C ASN A 335 13.36 -10.90 19.74
N PRO A 336 13.54 -9.66 20.23
CA PRO A 336 14.84 -9.15 20.69
C PRO A 336 15.44 -9.94 21.86
N THR A 337 16.78 -9.94 21.99
CA THR A 337 17.50 -10.75 22.99
C THR A 337 17.30 -10.30 24.45
N TYR A 338 16.80 -9.09 24.68
CA TYR A 338 16.46 -8.54 25.99
C TYR A 338 14.97 -8.65 26.34
N CYS A 339 14.13 -9.06 25.39
CA CYS A 339 12.73 -9.37 25.64
C CYS A 339 12.64 -10.77 26.29
N PRO A 340 11.68 -11.03 27.19
CA PRO A 340 11.46 -12.38 27.70
C PRO A 340 11.16 -13.34 26.55
N GLU A 341 11.56 -14.60 26.68
CA GLU A 341 11.07 -15.65 25.79
C GLU A 341 9.54 -15.76 25.97
N PRO A 342 8.74 -15.72 24.89
CA PRO A 342 7.29 -15.76 25.01
C PRO A 342 6.83 -17.15 25.46
N ASP A 343 6.07 -17.21 26.55
CA ASP A 343 5.42 -18.44 27.01
C ASP A 343 4.58 -19.07 25.88
N PRO A 344 4.77 -20.35 25.55
CA PRO A 344 4.09 -20.99 24.43
C PRO A 344 2.59 -21.15 24.74
N TYR A 345 1.77 -20.24 24.21
CA TYR A 345 0.32 -20.26 24.36
C TYR A 345 -0.22 -21.61 23.90
N THR A 346 -0.73 -22.39 24.85
CA THR A 346 -1.37 -23.68 24.59
C THR A 346 -2.66 -23.74 25.39
N SER A 347 -3.78 -23.96 24.71
CA SER A 347 -5.10 -24.07 25.34
C SER A 347 -5.84 -25.30 24.83
N THR A 348 -6.58 -25.94 25.73
CA THR A 348 -7.46 -27.07 25.41
C THR A 348 -8.75 -26.87 26.18
N PHE A 349 -9.87 -26.77 25.47
CA PHE A 349 -11.18 -26.52 26.07
C PHE A 349 -12.24 -27.37 25.38
N ASP A 350 -13.32 -27.63 26.11
CA ASP A 350 -14.49 -28.34 25.61
C ASP A 350 -15.63 -27.34 25.37
N LEU A 351 -16.29 -27.49 24.23
CA LEU A 351 -17.52 -26.81 23.88
C LEU A 351 -18.67 -27.78 24.12
N HIS A 352 -19.67 -27.38 24.89
CA HIS A 352 -20.90 -28.16 25.15
C HIS A 352 -22.13 -27.49 24.52
N GLU A 353 -23.12 -28.30 24.15
CA GLU A 353 -24.38 -27.85 23.54
C GLU A 353 -25.19 -26.93 24.49
N GLU A 354 -25.02 -27.08 25.81
CA GLU A 354 -25.69 -26.26 26.84
C GLU A 354 -25.07 -24.86 27.05
N ASP A 355 -23.82 -24.64 26.63
CA ASP A 355 -23.11 -23.36 26.84
C ASP A 355 -23.44 -22.32 25.76
N ASP A 356 -23.69 -22.73 24.51
CA ASP A 356 -23.97 -21.81 23.39
C ASP A 356 -25.44 -21.37 23.33
N ASN A 357 -25.78 -20.41 24.20
CA ASN A 357 -27.07 -19.73 24.24
C ASN A 357 -27.41 -18.92 22.96
N THR A 358 -26.59 -18.96 21.91
CA THR A 358 -26.78 -18.19 20.67
C THR A 358 -27.08 -19.04 19.43
N ARG A 359 -27.04 -20.38 19.51
CA ARG A 359 -27.26 -21.27 18.34
C ARG A 359 -28.45 -22.21 18.52
N VAL A 360 -29.26 -22.30 17.46
CA VAL A 360 -30.35 -23.29 17.31
C VAL A 360 -29.95 -24.34 16.25
N GLY A 361 -28.70 -24.80 16.31
CA GLY A 361 -28.09 -25.73 15.36
C GLY A 361 -27.88 -27.11 15.97
N ASN A 362 -28.12 -28.17 15.21
CA ASN A 362 -27.92 -29.54 15.62
C ASN A 362 -26.46 -29.96 15.38
N TRP A 363 -25.71 -30.14 16.47
CA TRP A 363 -24.27 -30.45 16.48
C TRP A 363 -23.89 -31.73 15.73
N ASN A 364 -24.88 -32.57 15.39
CA ASN A 364 -24.70 -33.78 14.61
C ASN A 364 -24.71 -33.53 13.10
N ASN A 365 -25.33 -32.47 12.57
CA ASN A 365 -25.57 -32.33 11.11
C ASN A 365 -25.11 -31.00 10.50
N ASP A 366 -24.95 -29.94 11.29
CA ASP A 366 -24.73 -28.59 10.75
C ASP A 366 -23.23 -28.23 10.57
N GLU A 367 -22.98 -27.08 9.94
CA GLU A 367 -21.67 -26.40 9.98
C GLU A 367 -21.57 -25.62 11.31
N LEU A 368 -20.52 -25.88 12.07
CA LEU A 368 -20.25 -25.22 13.35
C LEU A 368 -19.13 -24.18 13.16
N ASP A 369 -19.27 -23.02 13.80
CA ASP A 369 -18.19 -22.05 13.91
C ASP A 369 -18.00 -21.56 15.35
N HIS A 370 -16.77 -21.20 15.70
CA HIS A 370 -16.37 -20.76 17.03
C HIS A 370 -15.21 -19.74 16.95
N LYS A 371 -15.04 -18.90 17.97
CA LYS A 371 -14.10 -17.76 17.95
C LYS A 371 -13.18 -17.75 19.16
N ILE A 372 -11.92 -18.14 18.96
CA ILE A 372 -10.87 -18.01 19.98
C ILE A 372 -10.37 -16.57 19.95
N SER A 373 -10.40 -15.89 21.09
CA SER A 373 -10.05 -14.47 21.25
C SER A 373 -8.84 -14.30 22.18
N PHE A 374 -8.31 -13.07 22.29
CA PHE A 374 -7.16 -12.70 23.13
C PHE A 374 -5.83 -13.36 22.72
N LEU A 375 -5.68 -13.66 21.43
CA LEU A 375 -4.45 -14.18 20.84
C LEU A 375 -3.44 -13.05 20.56
N MET A 376 -2.18 -13.41 20.36
CA MET A 376 -1.13 -12.47 19.92
C MET A 376 -1.34 -12.09 18.44
N PRO A 377 -1.08 -10.84 18.05
CA PRO A 377 -1.12 -10.42 16.63
C PRO A 377 0.09 -10.97 15.85
N TYR A 378 -0.04 -11.05 14.53
CA TYR A 378 0.99 -11.54 13.59
C TYR A 378 1.75 -12.81 14.05
N THR A 379 1.01 -13.75 14.61
CA THR A 379 1.54 -14.96 15.26
C THR A 379 0.91 -16.19 14.62
N ASP A 380 1.72 -17.22 14.35
CA ASP A 380 1.27 -18.50 13.81
C ASP A 380 0.75 -19.41 14.93
N TYR A 381 -0.42 -19.99 14.67
CA TYR A 381 -1.10 -20.95 15.52
C TYR A 381 -1.45 -22.20 14.72
N VAL A 382 -1.42 -23.37 15.38
CA VAL A 382 -2.07 -24.59 14.85
C VAL A 382 -3.22 -25.00 15.76
N VAL A 383 -4.29 -25.47 15.11
CA VAL A 383 -5.54 -25.85 15.77
C VAL A 383 -5.94 -27.27 15.34
N GLN A 384 -6.50 -28.02 16.28
CA GLN A 384 -7.12 -29.32 16.08
C GLN A 384 -8.46 -29.39 16.80
N VAL A 385 -9.42 -30.11 16.23
CA VAL A 385 -10.75 -30.33 16.86
C VAL A 385 -11.04 -31.83 16.91
N ALA A 386 -11.62 -32.32 18.01
CA ALA A 386 -12.11 -33.69 18.18
C ALA A 386 -13.59 -33.67 18.62
N ALA A 387 -14.38 -34.63 18.16
CA ALA A 387 -15.77 -34.82 18.60
C ALA A 387 -15.85 -35.84 19.74
N ALA A 388 -16.88 -35.78 20.59
CA ALA A 388 -17.12 -36.80 21.62
C ALA A 388 -18.57 -37.29 21.65
N THR A 389 -18.74 -38.59 21.86
CA THR A 389 -20.02 -39.26 22.19
C THR A 389 -20.05 -39.60 23.68
N LYS A 390 -21.08 -40.32 24.17
CA LYS A 390 -21.07 -40.83 25.56
C LYS A 390 -20.00 -41.91 25.80
N ALA A 391 -19.46 -42.54 24.76
CA ALA A 391 -18.33 -43.48 24.86
C ALA A 391 -17.01 -42.75 25.16
N GLY A 392 -16.83 -41.55 24.59
CA GLY A 392 -15.69 -40.68 24.86
C GLY A 392 -15.30 -39.83 23.66
N LEU A 393 -14.08 -39.28 23.74
CA LEU A 393 -13.50 -38.41 22.73
C LEU A 393 -12.89 -39.22 21.58
N GLY A 394 -13.30 -38.92 20.34
CA GLY A 394 -12.71 -39.47 19.12
C GLY A 394 -11.32 -38.89 18.80
N PRO A 395 -10.74 -39.22 17.63
CA PRO A 395 -9.48 -38.63 17.20
C PRO A 395 -9.65 -37.14 16.89
N TYR A 396 -8.56 -36.41 16.99
CA TYR A 396 -8.45 -35.05 16.49
C TYR A 396 -8.36 -35.01 14.96
N THR A 397 -8.75 -33.89 14.35
CA THR A 397 -8.36 -33.55 12.97
C THR A 397 -6.84 -33.49 12.81
N GLU A 398 -6.37 -33.50 11.56
CA GLU A 398 -5.05 -32.99 11.22
C GLU A 398 -4.81 -31.57 11.77
N MET A 399 -3.55 -31.22 12.01
CA MET A 399 -3.15 -29.87 12.44
C MET A 399 -3.31 -28.89 11.27
N VAL A 400 -4.21 -27.92 11.42
CA VAL A 400 -4.37 -26.81 10.46
C VAL A 400 -3.69 -25.57 11.04
N SER A 401 -2.84 -24.90 10.26
CA SER A 401 -2.15 -23.66 10.65
C SER A 401 -2.87 -22.40 10.19
N VAL A 402 -2.71 -21.30 10.94
CA VAL A 402 -3.22 -19.98 10.60
C VAL A 402 -2.40 -18.89 11.29
N SER A 403 -2.13 -17.78 10.59
CA SER A 403 -1.56 -16.57 11.20
C SER A 403 -2.68 -15.64 11.67
N THR A 404 -2.56 -15.03 12.84
CA THR A 404 -3.35 -13.84 13.20
C THR A 404 -2.93 -12.63 12.36
N LEU A 405 -3.82 -11.64 12.21
CA LEU A 405 -3.52 -10.41 11.47
C LEU A 405 -2.51 -9.52 12.23
N PRO A 406 -1.75 -8.65 11.53
CA PRO A 406 -0.91 -7.66 12.18
C PRO A 406 -1.72 -6.56 12.87
N GLU A 407 -1.09 -5.86 13.79
CA GLU A 407 -1.67 -4.78 14.59
C GLU A 407 -0.64 -3.66 14.79
N LYS A 408 -1.07 -2.51 15.33
CA LYS A 408 -0.19 -1.38 15.66
C LYS A 408 1.01 -1.84 16.52
N PRO A 409 2.26 -1.51 16.16
CA PRO A 409 3.45 -1.86 16.94
C PRO A 409 3.57 -1.04 18.23
N ASP A 410 4.21 -1.61 19.24
CA ASP A 410 4.67 -0.86 20.41
C ASP A 410 5.76 0.18 20.03
N PRO A 411 5.99 1.22 20.85
CA PRO A 411 7.06 2.20 20.61
C PRO A 411 8.46 1.59 20.68
N VAL A 412 9.45 2.22 20.04
CA VAL A 412 10.85 1.76 20.05
C VAL A 412 11.45 1.76 21.46
N HIS A 413 12.30 0.77 21.73
CA HIS A 413 12.98 0.58 23.01
C HIS A 413 14.35 1.30 23.01
N GLU A 414 14.80 1.80 24.16
CA GLU A 414 16.13 2.44 24.32
C GLU A 414 16.47 3.49 23.25
N PHE A 415 15.55 4.43 22.98
CA PHE A 415 15.86 5.59 22.13
C PHE A 415 16.80 6.55 22.86
N LEU A 416 18.04 6.66 22.39
CA LEU A 416 19.15 7.31 23.08
C LEU A 416 20.00 8.17 22.13
N GLU A 417 20.59 9.23 22.68
CA GLU A 417 21.69 9.96 22.07
C GLU A 417 22.98 9.16 22.25
N TYR A 418 23.73 8.93 21.18
CA TYR A 418 25.04 8.28 21.24
C TYR A 418 26.19 9.29 21.21
N ASN A 419 26.10 10.28 20.32
CA ASN A 419 27.01 11.43 20.31
C ASN A 419 26.39 12.64 19.58
N VAL A 420 26.92 13.82 19.90
CA VAL A 420 26.81 15.03 19.09
C VAL A 420 28.21 15.55 18.79
N THR A 421 28.54 15.78 17.52
CA THR A 421 29.88 16.24 17.11
C THR A 421 29.99 17.77 17.17
N LEU A 422 31.13 18.28 17.64
CA LEU A 422 31.45 19.71 17.53
C LEU A 422 31.64 20.09 16.06
N PRO A 423 31.25 21.32 15.66
CA PRO A 423 31.46 21.80 14.30
C PRO A 423 32.95 21.98 14.00
N GLU A 424 33.33 21.86 12.73
CA GLU A 424 34.72 22.01 12.28
C GLU A 424 35.15 23.47 12.12
N ILE A 425 36.45 23.76 12.29
CA ILE A 425 37.03 25.08 12.03
C ILE A 425 37.05 25.37 10.52
N ASP A 426 36.79 26.63 10.15
CA ASP A 426 36.84 27.17 8.77
C ASP A 426 35.95 26.44 7.74
N LYS A 427 34.87 25.81 8.22
CA LYS A 427 33.76 25.27 7.41
C LYS A 427 32.43 25.96 7.79
N PRO A 428 31.41 25.90 6.93
CA PRO A 428 30.03 26.17 7.34
C PRO A 428 29.64 25.27 8.53
N TYR A 429 28.68 25.72 9.35
CA TYR A 429 28.24 24.93 10.51
C TYR A 429 27.78 23.53 10.07
N ASN A 430 28.39 22.52 10.68
CA ASN A 430 28.18 21.10 10.38
C ASN A 430 28.39 20.34 11.69
N SER A 431 27.32 20.20 12.48
CA SER A 431 27.28 19.34 13.66
C SER A 431 26.36 18.17 13.36
N THR A 432 26.79 16.97 13.76
CA THR A 432 26.03 15.74 13.54
C THR A 432 25.63 15.11 14.86
N VAL A 433 24.35 14.75 15.00
CA VAL A 433 23.88 13.88 16.09
C VAL A 433 23.77 12.45 15.59
N SER A 434 24.25 11.49 16.38
CA SER A 434 23.96 10.06 16.18
C SER A 434 22.97 9.58 17.22
N LEU A 435 21.83 9.09 16.76
CA LEU A 435 20.76 8.53 17.56
C LEU A 435 20.73 7.00 17.39
N THR A 436 20.45 6.27 18.46
CA THR A 436 20.31 4.81 18.44
C THR A 436 19.02 4.37 19.11
N TRP A 437 18.42 3.28 18.64
CA TRP A 437 17.24 2.67 19.25
C TRP A 437 17.17 1.17 18.91
N LYS A 438 16.27 0.47 19.59
CA LYS A 438 15.99 -0.95 19.38
C LYS A 438 14.51 -1.18 19.03
N ILE A 439 14.20 -2.29 18.37
CA ILE A 439 12.83 -2.64 18.00
C ILE A 439 11.99 -3.02 19.26
N PRO A 440 10.67 -2.80 19.28
CA PRO A 440 9.81 -3.25 20.38
C PRO A 440 9.80 -4.78 20.54
N CYS A 441 9.51 -5.27 21.75
CA CYS A 441 9.19 -6.69 21.97
C CYS A 441 7.90 -7.11 21.25
N ASN A 442 6.89 -6.24 21.24
CA ASN A 442 5.63 -6.47 20.53
C ASN A 442 5.63 -5.66 19.22
N LEU A 443 6.35 -6.17 18.21
CA LEU A 443 6.35 -5.54 16.89
C LEU A 443 5.00 -5.72 16.16
N ASN A 444 4.22 -6.76 16.50
CA ASN A 444 2.85 -6.98 16.03
C ASN A 444 2.65 -7.06 14.51
N GLY A 445 3.73 -7.17 13.72
CA GLY A 445 3.72 -7.15 12.27
C GLY A 445 5.12 -7.24 11.67
N ARG A 446 5.22 -7.19 10.34
CA ARG A 446 6.52 -7.11 9.64
C ARG A 446 7.01 -5.66 9.63
N LEU A 447 8.23 -5.40 10.09
CA LEU A 447 8.83 -4.05 10.09
C LEU A 447 8.87 -3.46 8.67
N ARG A 448 8.28 -2.27 8.52
CA ARG A 448 8.19 -1.54 7.25
C ARG A 448 9.06 -0.28 7.25
N SER A 449 8.87 0.60 8.22
CA SER A 449 9.65 1.84 8.32
C SER A 449 9.71 2.42 9.72
N PHE A 450 10.77 3.19 9.98
CA PHE A 450 10.85 4.18 11.05
C PHE A 450 10.61 5.58 10.48
N ALA A 451 9.89 6.43 11.19
CA ALA A 451 9.67 7.83 10.81
C ALA A 451 9.70 8.73 12.04
N GLY A 452 10.03 10.01 11.88
CA GLY A 452 10.13 10.92 13.01
C GLY A 452 10.39 12.37 12.61
N ARG A 453 10.40 13.24 13.63
CA ARG A 453 10.62 14.68 13.47
C ARG A 453 11.57 15.19 14.55
N PHE A 454 12.58 15.95 14.15
CA PHE A 454 13.31 16.85 15.04
C PHE A 454 12.52 18.16 15.14
N VAL A 455 12.12 18.55 16.36
CA VAL A 455 11.53 19.86 16.66
C VAL A 455 12.55 20.67 17.45
N GLY A 456 13.28 21.54 16.76
CA GLY A 456 14.28 22.43 17.34
C GLY A 456 13.67 23.76 17.79
N PHE A 457 13.98 24.20 19.00
CA PHE A 457 13.63 25.55 19.47
C PHE A 457 14.86 26.32 19.97
N ARG A 458 14.93 27.63 19.67
CA ARG A 458 15.93 28.56 20.21
C ARG A 458 15.38 29.99 20.24
N SER A 459 15.10 30.52 21.43
CA SER A 459 14.74 31.95 21.63
C SER A 459 13.61 32.50 20.74
N GLY A 460 12.61 31.67 20.40
CA GLY A 460 11.51 32.05 19.50
C GLY A 460 11.73 31.69 18.02
N LEU A 461 12.87 31.10 17.67
CA LEU A 461 13.11 30.43 16.40
C LEU A 461 12.73 28.96 16.50
N GLU A 462 12.18 28.42 15.42
CA GLU A 462 11.91 26.99 15.23
C GLU A 462 12.72 26.41 14.07
N HIS A 463 13.22 25.19 14.23
CA HIS A 463 13.86 24.41 13.16
C HIS A 463 13.31 22.99 13.15
N ASN A 464 12.47 22.68 12.16
CA ASN A 464 11.74 21.42 12.08
C ASN A 464 12.29 20.55 10.93
N LEU A 465 12.73 19.33 11.24
CA LEU A 465 13.25 18.36 10.26
C LEU A 465 12.45 17.06 10.32
N ASP A 466 11.79 16.70 9.23
CA ASP A 466 11.21 15.36 9.06
C ASP A 466 12.27 14.36 8.54
N TRP A 467 12.16 13.11 9.00
CA TRP A 467 13.00 12.00 8.56
C TRP A 467 12.22 10.69 8.47
N SER A 468 12.65 9.78 7.60
CA SER A 468 12.12 8.42 7.51
C SER A 468 13.14 7.43 6.94
N ARG A 469 13.15 6.20 7.44
CA ARG A 469 13.86 5.04 6.89
C ARG A 469 12.85 3.93 6.66
N THR A 470 12.52 3.69 5.40
CA THR A 470 11.83 2.46 4.96
C THR A 470 12.87 1.35 4.77
N LEU A 471 12.50 0.11 5.08
CA LEU A 471 13.34 -1.06 4.82
C LEU A 471 13.03 -1.62 3.43
N GLU A 472 14.04 -2.16 2.75
CA GLU A 472 13.85 -2.76 1.41
C GLU A 472 13.25 -4.18 1.48
N PRO A 473 12.50 -4.65 0.46
CA PRO A 473 11.87 -5.97 0.46
C PRO A 473 12.87 -7.14 0.53
N GLY A 474 13.17 -7.60 1.74
CA GLY A 474 14.15 -8.66 2.02
C GLY A 474 15.37 -8.20 2.80
N GLU A 475 15.40 -6.96 3.30
CA GLU A 475 16.35 -6.52 4.33
C GLU A 475 16.11 -7.30 5.64
N ASP A 476 17.18 -7.80 6.26
CA ASP A 476 17.10 -8.49 7.56
C ASP A 476 16.72 -7.50 8.68
N ILE A 477 15.73 -7.88 9.51
CA ILE A 477 15.32 -7.06 10.65
C ILE A 477 16.37 -7.19 11.76
N LEU A 478 17.06 -6.10 12.04
CA LEU A 478 18.09 -6.01 13.07
C LEU A 478 17.46 -5.73 14.44
N GLU A 479 18.15 -6.08 15.52
CA GLU A 479 17.73 -5.67 16.86
C GLU A 479 17.96 -4.16 17.11
N ASN A 480 19.09 -3.65 16.62
CA ASN A 480 19.59 -2.31 16.90
C ASN A 480 19.65 -1.48 15.60
N TYR A 481 19.18 -0.24 15.66
CA TYR A 481 19.16 0.72 14.55
C TYR A 481 19.77 2.05 14.96
N SER A 482 20.21 2.83 13.97
CA SER A 482 20.74 4.18 14.17
C SER A 482 20.39 5.14 13.04
N LEU A 483 20.48 6.44 13.35
CA LEU A 483 20.36 7.57 12.44
C LEU A 483 21.47 8.57 12.76
N THR A 484 22.15 9.08 11.74
CA THR A 484 23.00 10.27 11.87
C THR A 484 22.35 11.41 11.09
N GLU A 485 22.02 12.50 11.79
CA GLU A 485 21.48 13.73 11.19
C GLU A 485 22.54 14.84 11.28
N ALA A 486 22.67 15.63 10.21
CA ALA A 486 23.69 16.67 10.04
C ALA A 486 23.11 18.06 9.74
N ARG A 487 21.79 18.17 9.50
CA ARG A 487 21.09 19.41 9.15
C ARG A 487 20.68 20.24 10.38
N LEU A 488 21.46 20.12 11.46
CA LEU A 488 21.23 20.84 12.73
C LEU A 488 21.60 22.32 12.58
N GLU A 489 20.95 23.18 13.37
CA GLU A 489 21.23 24.61 13.46
C GLU A 489 21.90 24.94 14.81
N PRO A 490 22.75 25.97 14.92
CA PRO A 490 23.56 26.21 16.11
C PRO A 490 22.77 26.48 17.39
N GLU A 491 23.11 25.75 18.46
CA GLU A 491 22.61 25.94 19.84
C GLU A 491 21.10 25.67 20.04
N PHE A 492 20.42 25.08 19.05
CA PHE A 492 19.01 24.67 19.18
C PHE A 492 18.84 23.48 20.12
N VAL A 493 17.79 23.53 20.96
CA VAL A 493 17.31 22.38 21.75
C VAL A 493 16.34 21.60 20.88
N TYR A 494 16.72 20.37 20.52
CA TYR A 494 15.94 19.48 19.67
C TYR A 494 15.20 18.45 20.51
N ASN A 495 13.87 18.48 20.46
CA ASN A 495 13.03 17.36 20.87
C ASN A 495 12.75 16.49 19.64
N VAL A 496 13.28 15.28 19.62
CA VAL A 496 13.17 14.33 18.51
C VAL A 496 12.08 13.31 18.83
N SER A 497 11.14 13.13 17.91
CA SER A 497 10.19 12.02 17.92
C SER A 497 10.65 10.89 17.00
N ILE A 498 10.32 9.66 17.38
CA ILE A 498 10.44 8.47 16.53
C ILE A 498 9.20 7.58 16.69
N MET A 499 8.70 7.08 15.57
CA MET A 499 7.59 6.16 15.44
C MET A 499 8.00 5.00 14.53
N ILE A 500 7.48 3.80 14.81
CA ILE A 500 7.71 2.59 14.05
C ILE A 500 6.41 2.14 13.38
N SER A 501 6.52 1.55 12.19
CA SER A 501 5.40 1.11 11.36
C SER A 501 5.65 -0.28 10.78
N VAL A 502 4.57 -1.02 10.56
CA VAL A 502 4.59 -2.37 9.98
C VAL A 502 3.80 -2.42 8.67
N ASP A 503 3.98 -3.51 7.91
CA ASP A 503 3.17 -3.80 6.72
C ASP A 503 1.71 -4.10 7.10
N ASP A 504 0.79 -3.84 6.16
CA ASP A 504 -0.66 -4.07 6.24
C ASP A 504 -1.42 -3.40 7.42
N VAL A 505 -0.76 -2.51 8.17
CA VAL A 505 -1.36 -1.67 9.22
C VAL A 505 -1.23 -0.19 8.86
N ALA A 506 -2.30 0.58 9.02
CA ALA A 506 -2.31 2.02 8.73
C ALA A 506 -1.73 2.87 9.88
N ASP A 507 -1.96 2.46 11.12
CA ASP A 507 -1.52 3.17 12.33
C ASP A 507 -0.04 2.90 12.66
N GLN A 508 0.70 3.97 12.94
CA GLN A 508 2.06 3.90 13.48
C GLN A 508 2.03 3.69 15.00
N SER A 509 3.18 3.32 15.59
CA SER A 509 3.34 3.29 17.06
C SER A 509 3.02 4.65 17.69
N ASN A 510 2.89 4.68 19.02
CA ASN A 510 3.01 5.97 19.71
C ASN A 510 4.46 6.47 19.58
N ALA A 511 4.65 7.79 19.61
CA ALA A 511 5.99 8.39 19.46
C ALA A 511 6.81 8.23 20.75
N THR A 512 8.03 7.70 20.63
CA THR A 512 9.07 7.83 21.66
C THR A 512 9.79 9.17 21.45
N PHE A 513 10.17 9.85 22.54
CA PHE A 513 10.80 11.17 22.50
C PHE A 513 12.19 11.17 23.16
N LEU A 514 13.07 12.03 22.65
CA LEU A 514 14.42 12.27 23.17
C LEU A 514 14.75 13.76 22.99
N SER A 515 15.35 14.39 24.00
CA SER A 515 15.76 15.81 23.91
C SER A 515 17.27 15.96 24.04
N PHE A 516 17.90 16.67 23.10
CA PHE A 516 19.31 17.04 23.15
C PHE A 516 19.50 18.51 22.76
N GLN A 517 20.70 19.06 22.96
CA GLN A 517 21.06 20.39 22.46
C GLN A 517 22.24 20.28 21.49
N SER A 518 22.10 20.91 20.32
CA SER A 518 23.20 21.05 19.36
C SER A 518 24.25 22.06 19.86
N PRO A 519 25.55 21.88 19.55
CA PRO A 519 26.60 22.80 19.97
C PRO A 519 26.47 24.17 19.30
N ALA A 520 27.10 25.18 19.89
CA ALA A 520 27.25 26.46 19.21
C ALA A 520 28.25 26.32 18.04
N GLY A 521 28.08 27.15 17.03
CA GLY A 521 29.11 27.39 16.02
C GLY A 521 30.26 28.24 16.56
N ILE A 522 31.37 28.22 15.83
CA ILE A 522 32.40 29.24 15.97
C ILE A 522 31.88 30.51 15.29
N PRO A 523 32.01 31.70 15.89
CA PRO A 523 31.72 32.95 15.19
C PRO A 523 32.60 33.08 13.94
N VAL A 524 32.02 32.94 12.75
CA VAL A 524 32.71 33.28 11.50
C VAL A 524 32.77 34.79 11.42
N ILE A 525 33.86 35.34 11.94
CA ILE A 525 34.14 36.76 11.80
C ILE A 525 34.56 37.03 10.35
N ASP A 526 33.63 37.63 9.60
CA ASP A 526 33.81 38.15 8.25
C ASP A 526 34.73 39.38 8.26
N GLU A 527 35.62 39.44 7.27
CA GLU A 527 36.65 40.46 7.12
C GLU A 527 36.07 41.82 6.67
N GLU A 528 34.90 41.83 6.02
CA GLU A 528 34.23 43.06 5.58
C GLU A 528 33.32 43.70 6.66
N ILE A 529 33.06 43.02 7.78
CA ILE A 529 32.28 43.58 8.89
C ILE A 529 33.10 44.65 9.62
N ASN A 530 32.53 45.84 9.79
CA ASN A 530 33.14 46.90 10.59
C ASN A 530 32.83 46.66 12.08
N TRP A 531 33.76 46.01 12.81
CA TRP A 531 33.66 45.56 14.22
C TRP A 531 33.60 46.68 15.28
N GLY A 532 32.84 47.74 14.98
CA GLY A 532 32.73 48.94 15.78
C GLY A 532 33.56 50.10 15.24
N THR A 533 33.16 51.32 15.61
CA THR A 533 33.94 52.54 15.30
C THR A 533 34.82 52.89 16.49
N VAL A 534 36.14 52.90 16.29
CA VAL A 534 37.11 53.37 17.28
C VAL A 534 37.20 54.89 17.20
N ASN A 535 36.37 55.56 17.99
CA ASN A 535 36.37 57.02 18.11
C ASN A 535 37.40 57.44 19.16
N VAL A 536 38.48 58.09 18.72
CA VAL A 536 39.42 58.75 19.64
C VAL A 536 38.73 60.01 20.16
N MET A 537 38.24 59.93 21.39
CA MET A 537 37.45 60.98 22.02
C MET A 537 38.28 62.24 22.31
N ASN A 538 37.60 63.39 22.35
CA ASN A 538 38.16 64.71 22.70
C ASN A 538 38.58 64.80 24.19
N ALA A 539 39.50 63.94 24.62
CA ALA A 539 40.24 64.11 25.87
C ALA A 539 41.17 65.34 25.75
N PRO A 540 41.50 66.03 26.86
CA PRO A 540 42.46 67.12 26.83
C PRO A 540 43.81 66.63 26.29
N ASN A 541 44.31 67.32 25.26
CA ASN A 541 45.50 66.90 24.54
C ASN A 541 46.73 66.74 25.46
N PRO A 542 47.47 65.61 25.39
CA PRO A 542 47.30 64.49 24.47
C PRO A 542 46.30 63.42 24.95
N THR A 543 45.57 62.83 24.00
CA THR A 543 44.66 61.69 24.27
C THR A 543 45.42 60.46 24.76
N LYS A 544 44.98 59.86 25.87
CA LYS A 544 45.48 58.57 26.41
C LYS A 544 44.47 57.43 26.35
N SER A 545 43.35 57.65 25.67
CA SER A 545 42.21 56.74 25.63
C SER A 545 41.56 56.73 24.25
N ALA A 546 40.83 55.66 23.94
CA ALA A 546 40.08 55.50 22.70
C ALA A 546 38.74 54.80 22.99
N MET A 547 37.65 55.28 22.40
CA MET A 547 36.29 54.80 22.67
C MET A 547 35.84 53.90 21.52
N ILE A 548 35.65 52.61 21.81
CA ILE A 548 35.04 51.66 20.90
C ILE A 548 33.53 51.71 21.11
N SER A 549 32.77 51.97 20.05
CA SER A 549 31.36 51.55 20.01
C SER A 549 31.27 50.20 19.32
N LEU A 550 30.84 49.16 20.04
CA LEU A 550 30.50 47.84 19.52
C LEU A 550 29.07 47.84 18.94
N ALA A 551 28.80 48.80 18.06
CA ALA A 551 27.60 48.84 17.23
C ALA A 551 27.58 47.67 16.24
N ASP A 552 26.39 47.23 15.83
CA ASP A 552 26.16 46.23 14.76
C ASP A 552 26.90 44.87 14.88
N ILE A 553 27.39 44.47 16.06
CA ILE A 553 27.68 43.05 16.30
C ILE A 553 26.34 42.31 16.34
N ILE A 554 26.07 41.56 15.27
CA ILE A 554 24.88 40.72 15.15
C ILE A 554 25.11 39.45 15.98
N PHE A 555 24.89 39.58 17.28
CA PHE A 555 25.12 38.55 18.30
C PHE A 555 24.17 37.33 18.21
N GLU A 556 23.23 37.32 17.26
CA GLU A 556 22.13 36.36 17.20
C GLU A 556 21.99 35.73 15.80
N PHE A 557 21.14 34.70 15.71
CA PHE A 557 20.80 33.93 14.51
C PHE A 557 21.90 32.97 14.00
N ASN A 558 23.01 33.44 13.45
CA ASN A 558 23.84 32.59 12.54
C ASN A 558 24.75 31.53 13.19
N VAL A 559 25.17 31.66 14.45
CA VAL A 559 26.31 30.85 15.01
C VAL A 559 26.15 30.36 16.45
N GLY A 560 25.04 30.64 17.15
CA GLY A 560 24.91 30.38 18.59
C GLY A 560 24.92 31.67 19.41
N SER A 561 24.83 31.58 20.74
CA SER A 561 24.80 32.75 21.61
C SER A 561 26.19 33.05 22.17
N ILE A 562 26.59 34.31 22.02
CA ILE A 562 27.90 34.78 22.45
C ILE A 562 27.89 35.05 23.95
N GLN A 563 28.86 34.45 24.64
CA GLN A 563 28.97 34.43 26.10
C GLN A 563 29.83 35.59 26.60
N TYR A 564 30.98 35.81 25.95
CA TYR A 564 31.99 36.78 26.37
C TYR A 564 32.65 37.47 25.17
N VAL A 565 33.19 38.66 25.40
CA VAL A 565 34.05 39.38 24.45
C VAL A 565 35.34 39.78 25.16
N ALA A 566 36.47 39.70 24.47
CA ALA A 566 37.75 40.22 24.93
C ALA A 566 38.34 41.19 23.90
N LEU A 567 38.80 42.36 24.37
CA LEU A 567 39.39 43.38 23.51
C LEU A 567 40.92 43.34 23.66
N LEU A 568 41.62 43.10 22.56
CA LEU A 568 43.05 42.85 22.50
C LEU A 568 43.77 44.01 21.80
N VAL A 569 44.74 44.64 22.45
CA VAL A 569 45.41 45.85 21.95
C VAL A 569 46.92 45.63 21.89
N SER A 570 47.57 46.08 20.81
CA SER A 570 49.04 46.09 20.66
C SER A 570 49.52 47.35 19.93
N GLU A 571 50.69 47.87 20.29
CA GLU A 571 51.37 48.94 19.55
C GLU A 571 51.85 48.42 18.19
N ARG A 572 51.51 49.14 17.11
CA ARG A 572 51.89 48.76 15.74
C ARG A 572 53.41 48.66 15.61
N GLN A 573 53.88 47.66 14.87
CA GLN A 573 55.31 47.36 14.66
C GLN A 573 56.09 46.92 15.93
N CYS A 574 55.45 46.75 17.09
CA CYS A 574 56.11 46.23 18.29
C CYS A 574 56.44 44.73 18.19
N GLN A 575 55.52 43.99 17.57
CA GLN A 575 55.60 42.56 17.26
C GLN A 575 55.14 42.37 15.81
N GLU A 576 55.22 41.14 15.28
CA GLU A 576 54.45 40.81 14.07
C GLU A 576 52.96 41.02 14.37
N ASP A 577 52.23 41.61 13.42
CA ASP A 577 50.80 41.90 13.58
C ASP A 577 50.04 40.61 13.91
N PRO A 578 49.30 40.56 15.05
CA PRO A 578 48.64 39.33 15.47
C PRO A 578 47.60 38.91 14.43
N LYS A 579 47.72 37.67 13.96
CA LYS A 579 46.80 37.07 12.98
C LYS A 579 45.55 36.55 13.71
N PRO A 580 44.35 36.67 13.13
CA PRO A 580 43.12 36.19 13.77
C PRO A 580 43.22 34.69 14.10
N GLN A 581 42.96 34.33 15.36
CA GLN A 581 42.91 32.95 15.83
C GLN A 581 41.47 32.44 15.89
N ARG A 582 41.29 31.13 15.65
CA ARG A 582 40.05 30.38 15.84
C ARG A 582 40.35 29.10 16.59
N ASN A 583 39.53 28.73 17.58
CA ASN A 583 39.77 27.54 18.39
C ASN A 583 38.47 26.96 18.95
N LEU A 584 38.36 25.63 18.97
CA LEU A 584 37.27 24.85 19.56
C LEU A 584 37.64 24.42 20.99
N SER A 585 37.88 25.40 21.86
CA SER A 585 38.16 25.15 23.28
C SER A 585 37.45 26.18 24.15
N ASN A 586 36.96 25.71 25.30
CA ASN A 586 36.36 26.54 26.35
C ASN A 586 37.41 26.99 27.40
N GLU A 587 38.70 26.68 27.18
CA GLU A 587 39.81 27.22 27.97
C GLU A 587 40.10 28.68 27.57
N TRP A 588 40.40 29.54 28.55
CA TRP A 588 40.72 30.94 28.27
C TRP A 588 42.15 31.07 27.69
N PRO A 589 42.36 31.70 26.52
CA PRO A 589 43.68 31.76 25.89
C PRO A 589 44.72 32.55 26.71
N GLU A 590 45.98 32.17 26.57
CA GLU A 590 47.11 32.94 27.10
C GLU A 590 47.25 34.29 26.37
N VAL A 591 47.15 35.39 27.13
CA VAL A 591 47.33 36.77 26.69
C VAL A 591 48.01 37.56 27.81
N LEU A 592 48.81 38.58 27.49
CA LEU A 592 49.45 39.42 28.50
C LEU A 592 48.48 40.35 29.24
N SER A 593 48.85 40.74 30.46
CA SER A 593 48.26 41.87 31.17
C SER A 593 48.80 43.21 30.64
N TRP A 594 48.05 44.30 30.82
CA TRP A 594 48.54 45.66 30.50
C TRP A 594 49.87 45.97 31.20
N LYS A 595 50.09 45.50 32.44
CA LYS A 595 51.33 45.75 33.20
C LYS A 595 52.52 45.06 32.53
N SER A 596 52.37 43.79 32.21
CA SER A 596 53.38 43.01 31.49
C SER A 596 53.72 43.59 30.11
N ALA A 597 52.75 44.23 29.45
CA ALA A 597 52.93 44.84 28.14
C ALA A 597 53.44 46.30 28.18
N ILE A 598 53.17 47.08 29.23
CA ILE A 598 53.64 48.47 29.33
C ILE A 598 55.08 48.60 29.85
N GLU A 599 55.60 47.55 30.50
CA GLU A 599 57.01 47.44 30.92
C GLU A 599 57.97 47.13 29.76
N ALA A 600 57.46 46.69 28.61
CA ALA A 600 58.23 46.42 27.41
C ALA A 600 58.57 47.72 26.63
N PRO A 601 59.67 47.75 25.83
CA PRO A 601 60.11 48.97 25.10
C PRO A 601 59.05 49.55 24.17
N CYS A 602 58.24 48.66 23.61
CA CYS A 602 56.99 48.92 22.90
C CYS A 602 55.92 48.00 23.52
N THR A 603 54.63 48.25 23.27
CA THR A 603 53.54 47.50 23.93
C THR A 603 53.07 46.31 23.08
N PRO A 604 53.45 45.04 23.42
CA PRO A 604 52.92 43.84 22.76
C PRO A 604 51.42 43.63 23.06
N GLN A 605 50.82 42.60 22.45
CA GLN A 605 49.39 42.33 22.61
C GLN A 605 48.99 41.98 24.04
N TYR A 606 48.05 42.74 24.60
CA TYR A 606 47.45 42.52 25.91
C TYR A 606 45.92 42.64 25.86
N GLN A 607 45.23 42.06 26.84
CA GLN A 607 43.78 42.17 26.99
C GLN A 607 43.42 43.39 27.86
N THR A 608 42.56 44.28 27.36
CA THR A 608 42.09 45.47 28.11
C THR A 608 40.90 45.15 29.01
N THR A 609 39.99 44.29 28.56
CA THR A 609 38.76 43.89 29.26
C THR A 609 39.03 42.90 30.40
N PRO A 610 38.14 42.84 31.42
CA PRO A 610 38.12 41.73 32.37
C PRO A 610 38.01 40.36 31.68
N LYS A 611 38.48 39.31 32.38
CA LYS A 611 38.22 37.92 32.01
C LYS A 611 36.71 37.68 32.06
N GLN A 612 36.17 36.98 31.06
CA GLN A 612 34.72 36.71 30.94
C GLN A 612 33.83 37.98 30.95
N TRP A 613 34.30 39.12 30.43
CA TRP A 613 33.44 40.30 30.26
C TRP A 613 32.29 39.99 29.27
N ASN A 614 31.05 40.11 29.74
CA ASN A 614 29.85 39.92 28.95
C ASN A 614 29.18 41.27 28.62
N PRO A 615 29.34 41.81 27.40
CA PRO A 615 28.74 43.09 27.01
C PRO A 615 27.20 43.09 27.01
N MET A 616 26.55 41.92 26.98
CA MET A 616 25.09 41.80 26.91
C MET A 616 24.40 41.91 28.27
N GLU A 617 25.11 41.67 29.38
CA GLU A 617 24.57 41.91 30.72
C GLU A 617 24.42 43.41 31.01
N GLU A 618 25.37 44.25 30.56
CA GLU A 618 25.26 45.71 30.68
C GLU A 618 24.05 46.27 29.92
N ARG A 619 23.71 45.68 28.75
CA ARG A 619 22.47 46.01 28.02
C ARG A 619 21.21 45.68 28.83
N ARG A 620 21.15 44.50 29.46
CA ARG A 620 20.01 44.09 30.30
C ARG A 620 19.75 45.05 31.47
N PHE A 621 20.80 45.59 32.09
CA PHE A 621 20.67 46.56 33.18
C PHE A 621 20.24 47.97 32.75
N ARG A 622 20.46 48.37 31.48
CA ARG A 622 20.11 49.72 30.99
C ARG A 622 18.69 49.84 30.41
N GLY A 623 17.97 48.72 30.23
CA GLY A 623 16.53 48.73 29.93
C GLY A 623 16.14 49.16 28.51
N ARG A 624 17.11 49.28 27.59
CA ARG A 624 16.90 49.49 26.16
C ARG A 624 17.76 48.52 25.36
N SER A 625 17.17 47.86 24.36
CA SER A 625 17.87 46.95 23.45
C SER A 625 18.72 47.67 22.38
N ASP A 626 18.42 48.95 22.14
CA ASP A 626 18.90 49.76 21.01
C ASP A 626 20.13 50.63 21.34
N ASP A 627 20.59 50.62 22.59
CA ASP A 627 21.80 51.34 23.00
C ASP A 627 23.07 50.59 22.57
N ASP A 628 24.02 51.28 21.94
CA ASP A 628 25.36 50.76 21.62
C ASP A 628 26.10 50.29 22.88
N VAL A 629 26.89 49.20 22.77
CA VAL A 629 27.83 48.83 23.84
C VAL A 629 29.12 49.63 23.67
N LEU A 630 29.37 50.53 24.61
CA LEU A 630 30.46 51.51 24.56
C LEU A 630 31.56 51.14 25.56
N TYR A 631 32.77 50.85 25.07
CA TYR A 631 33.94 50.55 25.90
C TYR A 631 35.06 51.55 25.64
N VAL A 632 35.61 52.17 26.70
CA VAL A 632 36.68 53.18 26.59
C VAL A 632 38.00 52.55 26.97
N ILE A 633 38.86 52.25 26.01
CA ILE A 633 40.24 51.81 26.27
C ILE A 633 41.02 52.93 26.96
N GLY A 634 41.79 52.60 28.00
CA GLY A 634 42.72 53.52 28.64
C GLY A 634 42.11 54.46 29.68
N SER A 635 40.98 54.07 30.26
CA SER A 635 40.28 54.82 31.31
C SER A 635 40.72 54.46 32.74
N GLU A 636 41.35 53.30 32.97
CA GLU A 636 41.67 52.79 34.30
C GLU A 636 43.11 53.13 34.75
N THR A 637 43.29 53.36 36.05
CA THR A 637 44.61 53.42 36.71
C THR A 637 44.89 52.09 37.41
N CYS A 638 45.55 51.15 36.74
CA CYS A 638 45.63 49.73 37.12
C CYS A 638 46.22 49.43 38.51
N GLU A 639 45.35 49.18 39.49
CA GLU A 639 45.73 48.80 40.87
C GLU A 639 46.34 47.39 40.99
N ALA A 640 46.88 47.07 42.16
CA ALA A 640 47.58 45.80 42.40
C ALA A 640 46.60 44.66 42.72
N GLY A 641 46.52 43.66 41.83
CA GLY A 641 45.72 42.44 42.02
C GLY A 641 44.87 42.01 40.80
N GLN A 642 44.64 42.92 39.86
CA GLN A 642 43.81 42.68 38.67
C GLN A 642 44.59 41.99 37.54
N GLU A 643 44.10 40.84 37.04
CA GLU A 643 44.75 40.00 36.01
C GLU A 643 44.80 40.71 34.63
N PHE A 644 43.67 41.25 34.17
CA PHE A 644 43.54 42.05 32.94
C PHE A 644 42.95 43.41 33.28
N CYS A 645 43.56 44.49 32.76
CA CYS A 645 43.24 45.86 33.18
C CYS A 645 43.35 46.86 32.02
N ASN A 646 42.50 47.88 32.06
CA ASN A 646 42.27 48.81 30.97
C ASN A 646 43.15 50.09 31.07
N GLY A 647 44.46 49.87 31.24
CA GLY A 647 45.42 50.95 31.51
C GLY A 647 45.69 51.90 30.32
N PRO A 648 46.20 53.12 30.60
CA PRO A 648 46.28 54.21 29.62
C PRO A 648 47.21 53.93 28.43
N LEU A 649 46.83 54.51 27.28
CA LEU A 649 47.57 54.43 26.02
C LEU A 649 48.64 55.52 25.89
N LYS A 650 49.63 55.26 25.03
CA LYS A 650 50.69 56.21 24.65
C LYS A 650 50.13 57.28 23.69
N PRO A 651 50.45 58.58 23.88
CA PRO A 651 50.18 59.66 22.92
C PRO A 651 50.89 59.53 21.57
N GLY A 652 50.24 59.96 20.48
CA GLY A 652 50.80 59.99 19.13
C GLY A 652 51.03 58.63 18.45
N THR A 653 50.72 57.53 19.14
CA THR A 653 51.03 56.14 18.81
C THR A 653 49.93 55.49 17.99
N GLU A 654 50.31 54.64 17.04
CA GLU A 654 49.38 53.78 16.29
C GLU A 654 49.22 52.44 16.99
N TYR A 655 47.97 52.05 17.23
CA TYR A 655 47.57 50.83 17.90
C TYR A 655 46.76 49.94 16.97
N ALA A 656 46.99 48.64 17.07
CA ALA A 656 46.12 47.60 16.54
C ALA A 656 45.11 47.15 17.60
N LEU A 657 43.89 46.85 17.16
CA LEU A 657 42.79 46.31 17.94
C LEU A 657 42.30 45.01 17.28
N ILE A 658 42.09 43.97 18.10
CA ILE A 658 41.38 42.75 17.73
C ILE A 658 40.26 42.51 18.76
N VAL A 659 39.08 42.16 18.26
CA VAL A 659 37.91 41.77 19.05
C VAL A 659 37.82 40.24 19.05
N ARG A 660 38.03 39.61 20.21
CA ARG A 660 37.89 38.16 20.42
C ARG A 660 36.50 37.86 20.96
N VAL A 661 35.81 36.92 20.34
CA VAL A 661 34.39 36.62 20.60
C VAL A 661 34.21 35.15 20.95
N PHE A 662 33.59 34.86 22.10
CA PHE A 662 33.42 33.51 22.65
C PHE A 662 31.97 33.01 22.55
N THR A 663 31.77 31.78 22.08
CA THR A 663 30.51 31.01 22.22
C THR A 663 30.72 29.85 23.19
N ASN A 664 29.68 29.05 23.46
CA ASN A 664 29.78 27.88 24.35
C ASN A 664 30.61 26.70 23.77
N SER A 665 31.23 26.87 22.60
CA SER A 665 31.98 25.83 21.89
C SER A 665 33.33 26.29 21.33
N GLY A 666 33.75 27.53 21.61
CA GLY A 666 35.02 28.07 21.13
C GLY A 666 35.05 29.59 20.98
N TYR A 667 36.06 30.11 20.28
CA TYR A 667 36.19 31.53 19.97
C TYR A 667 36.75 31.81 18.57
N SER A 668 36.51 33.03 18.07
CA SER A 668 37.20 33.63 16.92
C SER A 668 37.67 35.04 17.24
N ASP A 669 38.76 35.43 16.62
CA ASP A 669 39.26 36.81 16.56
C ASP A 669 38.73 37.56 15.35
N SER A 670 38.64 38.88 15.47
CA SER A 670 38.37 39.78 14.34
C SER A 670 39.60 40.03 13.48
N THR A 671 39.37 40.58 12.29
CA THR A 671 40.40 41.29 11.56
C THR A 671 40.97 42.45 12.39
N LEU A 672 42.23 42.79 12.10
CA LEU A 672 42.99 43.80 12.82
C LEU A 672 42.53 45.21 12.41
N GLN A 673 41.86 45.91 13.32
CA GLN A 673 41.55 47.34 13.16
C GLN A 673 42.77 48.18 13.59
N ILE A 674 42.95 49.36 13.00
CA ILE A 674 44.04 50.29 13.31
C ILE A 674 43.45 51.64 13.74
N PHE A 675 43.93 52.17 14.87
CA PHE A 675 43.61 53.52 15.35
C PHE A 675 44.87 54.24 15.83
N ARG A 676 44.78 55.56 16.03
CA ARG A 676 45.94 56.40 16.40
C ARG A 676 45.56 57.44 17.44
N THR A 677 46.33 57.57 18.51
CA THR A 677 46.15 58.62 19.53
C THR A 677 46.72 59.96 19.06
N ASP A 678 46.12 61.06 19.49
CA ASP A 678 46.55 62.42 19.17
C ASP A 678 47.90 62.79 19.80
N SER A 679 48.54 63.81 19.22
CA SER A 679 49.87 64.29 19.60
C SER A 679 49.86 65.74 20.10
N LEU A 680 50.95 66.14 20.77
CA LEU A 680 51.09 67.42 21.48
C LEU A 680 51.31 68.63 20.54
N ILE A 681 50.29 69.04 19.78
CA ILE A 681 50.36 70.16 18.81
C ILE A 681 49.70 71.47 19.31
N GLN A 682 49.71 71.75 20.63
CA GLN A 682 49.17 73.02 21.16
C GLN A 682 50.19 74.17 21.23
N LEU A 683 51.49 73.90 21.35
CA LEU A 683 52.50 74.96 21.55
C LEU A 683 52.78 75.81 20.30
N THR A 684 52.76 75.22 19.10
CA THR A 684 53.09 75.91 17.84
C THR A 684 51.98 76.85 17.38
N ILE A 685 50.72 76.40 17.47
CA ILE A 685 49.56 77.16 17.00
C ILE A 685 49.39 78.46 17.80
N ILE A 686 49.54 78.41 19.12
CA ILE A 686 49.44 79.59 20.01
C ILE A 686 50.47 80.67 19.62
N VAL A 687 51.73 80.28 19.38
CA VAL A 687 52.80 81.21 18.99
C VAL A 687 52.50 81.87 17.64
N ILE A 688 52.03 81.10 16.64
CA ILE A 688 51.66 81.62 15.32
C ILE A 688 50.46 82.59 15.43
N SER A 689 49.44 82.25 16.22
CA SER A 689 48.25 83.10 16.42
C SER A 689 48.60 84.44 17.08
N ILE A 690 49.48 84.46 18.08
CA ILE A 690 49.96 85.70 18.71
C ILE A 690 50.69 86.58 17.69
N PHE A 691 51.57 85.99 16.88
CA PHE A 691 52.33 86.73 15.86
C PHE A 691 51.42 87.32 14.77
N ALA A 692 50.39 86.59 14.34
CA ALA A 692 49.39 87.05 13.38
C ALA A 692 48.55 88.22 13.93
N CYS A 693 48.10 88.14 15.20
CA CYS A 693 47.33 89.20 15.84
C CYS A 693 48.12 90.52 15.95
N LEU A 694 49.42 90.46 16.27
CA LEU A 694 50.29 91.64 16.31
C LEU A 694 50.48 92.29 14.93
N LEU A 695 50.63 91.47 13.88
CA LEU A 695 50.69 91.95 12.49
C LEU A 695 49.38 92.60 12.02
N MET A 696 48.23 92.06 12.42
CA MET A 696 46.93 92.68 12.13
C MET A 696 46.74 94.00 12.88
N ALA A 697 47.15 94.10 14.14
CA ALA A 697 47.09 95.36 14.89
C ALA A 697 47.96 96.46 14.25
N PHE A 698 49.17 96.13 13.81
CA PHE A 698 50.08 97.07 13.15
C PHE A 698 49.53 97.56 11.80
N SER A 699 49.00 96.66 10.96
CA SER A 699 48.42 97.04 9.67
C SER A 699 47.12 97.83 9.82
N LEU A 700 46.29 97.53 10.83
CA LEU A 700 45.07 98.29 11.13
C LEU A 700 45.39 99.74 11.53
N GLY A 701 46.45 99.98 12.30
CA GLY A 701 46.91 101.32 12.66
C GLY A 701 47.30 102.18 11.45
N LEU A 702 47.99 101.59 10.48
CA LEU A 702 48.33 102.24 9.21
C LEU A 702 47.09 102.56 8.36
N VAL A 703 46.10 101.66 8.32
CA VAL A 703 44.83 101.88 7.60
C VAL A 703 43.99 103.00 8.24
N ILE A 704 43.99 103.14 9.57
CA ILE A 704 43.26 104.20 10.27
C ILE A 704 43.76 105.59 9.89
N LEU A 705 45.08 105.79 9.76
CA LEU A 705 45.66 107.06 9.31
C LEU A 705 45.33 107.43 7.86
N TRP A 706 45.04 106.46 7.00
CA TRP A 706 44.71 106.68 5.59
C TRP A 706 43.23 107.00 5.34
N ARG A 707 42.33 106.69 6.29
CA ARG A 707 40.88 106.62 6.02
C ARG A 707 40.09 107.90 6.32
N THR A 708 40.74 108.97 6.78
CA THR A 708 40.08 110.22 7.21
C THR A 708 39.55 111.10 6.06
N HIS A 709 39.66 110.69 4.79
CA HIS A 709 39.38 111.57 3.65
C HIS A 709 38.41 111.05 2.56
N LYS A 710 37.45 110.17 2.90
CA LYS A 710 36.12 110.21 2.23
C LYS A 710 34.94 109.52 2.95
N LEU A 711 33.95 110.37 3.23
CA LEU A 711 32.50 110.16 3.37
C LEU A 711 31.88 109.27 2.25
N THR A 712 30.73 108.57 2.34
CA THR A 712 29.88 107.98 3.43
C THR A 712 28.66 107.26 2.79
N ILE A 713 28.11 106.18 3.40
CA ILE A 713 26.64 105.86 3.52
C ILE A 713 25.83 105.48 2.23
N PRO A 714 24.82 104.55 2.23
CA PRO A 714 24.51 103.39 3.07
C PRO A 714 24.37 102.06 2.24
N PRO A 715 23.39 101.14 2.42
CA PRO A 715 23.67 99.85 3.07
C PRO A 715 23.27 98.57 2.29
N GLN A 716 23.61 97.41 2.87
CA GLN A 716 22.96 96.10 2.71
C GLN A 716 22.62 95.59 1.29
N THR A 717 23.41 94.62 0.81
CA THR A 717 22.83 93.38 0.25
C THR A 717 23.03 92.25 1.26
N ALA A 718 22.03 91.39 1.39
CA ALA A 718 21.95 90.44 2.49
C ALA A 718 22.96 89.28 2.39
N VAL A 719 23.41 88.80 3.55
CA VAL A 719 23.85 87.40 3.68
C VAL A 719 22.65 86.53 3.31
N ARG A 720 22.81 85.64 2.31
CA ARG A 720 21.77 84.66 1.96
C ARG A 720 21.40 83.83 3.19
N SER A 721 20.11 83.67 3.44
CA SER A 721 19.62 82.97 4.62
C SER A 721 19.91 81.46 4.54
N PRO A 722 19.88 80.72 5.67
CA PRO A 722 20.09 79.26 5.67
C PRO A 722 19.02 78.42 4.95
N ASN A 723 17.98 79.06 4.38
CA ASN A 723 16.73 78.39 3.96
C ASN A 723 16.48 78.43 2.44
N GLU A 724 17.48 78.73 1.61
CA GLU A 724 17.29 78.80 0.14
C GLU A 724 17.56 77.44 -0.51
N GLU A 725 16.51 76.76 -0.96
CA GLU A 725 16.59 75.42 -1.56
C GLU A 725 17.33 75.42 -2.92
N PRO A 726 18.04 74.31 -3.30
CA PRO A 726 18.73 74.21 -4.57
C PRO A 726 17.82 74.41 -5.80
N ALA A 727 18.09 75.48 -6.55
CA ALA A 727 17.40 75.80 -7.81
C ALA A 727 17.83 74.91 -8.99
N ASP A 728 17.01 74.86 -10.05
CA ASP A 728 17.30 74.09 -11.27
C ASP A 728 18.67 74.43 -11.88
N ILE A 729 19.57 73.44 -11.96
CA ILE A 729 20.89 73.58 -12.58
C ILE A 729 20.77 73.44 -14.11
N PRO A 730 21.20 74.44 -14.92
CA PRO A 730 21.23 74.31 -16.37
C PRO A 730 22.22 73.24 -16.84
N LEU A 731 21.84 72.44 -17.85
CA LEU A 731 22.64 71.31 -18.36
C LEU A 731 24.07 71.70 -18.80
N LYS A 732 24.28 72.95 -19.23
CA LYS A 732 25.58 73.47 -19.68
C LYS A 732 26.55 73.76 -18.53
N SER A 733 26.06 74.17 -17.36
CA SER A 733 26.87 74.53 -16.19
C SER A 733 27.07 73.35 -15.23
N PHE A 734 26.33 72.25 -15.40
CA PHE A 734 26.37 71.10 -14.49
C PHE A 734 27.77 70.50 -14.28
N SER A 735 28.67 70.51 -15.28
CA SER A 735 30.04 69.96 -15.10
C SER A 735 30.85 70.75 -14.07
N GLY A 736 30.89 72.08 -14.17
CA GLY A 736 31.62 72.92 -13.22
C GLY A 736 30.98 72.94 -11.84
N ILE A 737 29.64 72.88 -11.77
CA ILE A 737 28.91 72.78 -10.50
C ILE A 737 29.15 71.41 -9.84
N TYR A 738 29.25 70.33 -10.61
CA TYR A 738 29.65 69.01 -10.10
C TYR A 738 31.06 69.04 -9.51
N GLU A 739 32.02 69.64 -10.22
CA GLU A 739 33.41 69.78 -9.75
C GLU A 739 33.46 70.59 -8.44
N GLU A 740 32.71 71.69 -8.34
CA GLU A 740 32.58 72.46 -7.09
C GLU A 740 31.97 71.63 -5.93
N LEU A 741 30.83 70.97 -6.17
CA LEU A 741 30.06 70.25 -5.13
C LEU A 741 30.74 68.95 -4.67
N ILE A 742 31.40 68.21 -5.56
CA ILE A 742 31.94 66.87 -5.27
C ILE A 742 33.43 66.92 -4.90
N GLN A 743 34.25 67.66 -5.65
CA GLN A 743 35.70 67.65 -5.45
C GLN A 743 36.18 68.69 -4.43
N SER A 744 35.58 69.89 -4.42
CA SER A 744 36.04 70.97 -3.52
C SER A 744 35.30 71.05 -2.19
N ASN A 745 34.05 70.58 -2.10
CA ASN A 745 33.21 70.82 -0.92
C ASN A 745 32.15 69.73 -0.67
N ARG A 746 32.60 68.49 -0.39
CA ARG A 746 31.74 67.32 -0.10
C ARG A 746 30.74 67.55 1.06
N GLU A 747 31.00 68.52 1.94
CA GLU A 747 30.02 68.95 2.95
C GLU A 747 28.72 69.51 2.35
N LYS A 748 28.75 70.18 1.19
CA LYS A 748 27.54 70.76 0.57
C LYS A 748 26.51 69.68 0.24
N ILE A 749 26.93 68.58 -0.39
CA ILE A 749 26.04 67.46 -0.73
C ILE A 749 25.53 66.74 0.54
N ASN A 750 26.37 66.62 1.57
CA ASN A 750 25.90 66.09 2.86
C ASN A 750 24.87 67.01 3.53
N LYS A 751 25.02 68.34 3.42
CA LYS A 751 24.07 69.33 3.94
C LYS A 751 22.74 69.34 3.15
N GLU A 752 22.78 69.21 1.83
CA GLU A 752 21.58 68.96 1.00
C GLU A 752 20.84 67.69 1.46
N TYR A 753 21.56 66.58 1.63
CA TYR A 753 20.96 65.31 2.05
C TYR A 753 20.40 65.37 3.49
N GLN A 754 21.09 66.07 4.39
CA GLN A 754 20.60 66.34 5.75
C GLN A 754 19.32 67.20 5.73
N ALA A 755 19.22 68.20 4.86
CA ALA A 755 17.99 68.99 4.70
C ALA A 755 16.81 68.15 4.17
N ILE A 756 17.05 67.21 3.25
CA ILE A 756 16.03 66.25 2.79
C ILE A 756 15.57 65.31 3.92
N ASN A 757 16.49 64.85 4.78
CA ASN A 757 16.13 64.04 5.95
C ASN A 757 15.33 64.86 6.98
N PHE A 758 15.76 66.09 7.29
CA PHE A 758 15.01 67.00 8.16
C PHE A 758 13.58 67.27 7.64
N TYR A 759 13.43 67.53 6.33
CA TYR A 759 12.13 67.66 5.67
C TYR A 759 11.28 66.37 5.79
N SER A 760 11.90 65.19 5.64
CA SER A 760 11.22 63.90 5.84
C SER A 760 10.74 63.73 7.29
N GLU A 761 11.62 64.00 8.26
CA GLU A 761 11.44 63.67 9.67
C GLU A 761 10.55 64.66 10.43
N GLN A 762 10.60 65.95 10.06
CA GLN A 762 9.87 67.03 10.74
C GLN A 762 8.64 67.52 9.97
N LEU A 763 8.64 67.50 8.63
CA LEU A 763 7.60 68.18 7.82
C LEU A 763 6.70 67.23 7.01
N ILE A 764 7.11 65.97 6.79
CA ILE A 764 6.27 64.92 6.19
C ILE A 764 5.64 64.05 7.29
N ASN A 765 6.42 63.58 8.28
CA ASN A 765 5.92 62.68 9.32
C ASN A 765 4.71 63.22 10.13
N GLU A 766 4.57 64.54 10.28
CA GLU A 766 3.38 65.16 10.91
C GLU A 766 2.10 65.10 10.06
N LYS A 767 2.23 64.83 8.74
CA LYS A 767 1.16 64.98 7.74
C LYS A 767 0.74 63.66 7.09
N VAL A 768 1.39 62.56 7.45
CA VAL A 768 1.19 61.23 6.87
C VAL A 768 0.88 60.22 7.96
N THR A 769 0.05 59.24 7.64
CA THR A 769 -0.27 58.13 8.53
C THR A 769 0.28 56.81 7.99
N PHE A 770 0.43 55.86 8.90
CA PHE A 770 0.92 54.50 8.64
C PHE A 770 0.02 53.45 9.31
N PHE A 771 -1.26 53.76 9.48
CA PHE A 771 -2.20 52.98 10.29
C PHE A 771 -2.36 51.56 9.73
N VAL A 772 -2.74 51.45 8.45
CA VAL A 772 -2.95 50.16 7.78
C VAL A 772 -1.66 49.36 7.71
N ALA A 773 -0.53 50.05 7.54
CA ALA A 773 0.80 49.44 7.51
C ALA A 773 1.27 48.89 8.87
N LYS A 774 0.81 49.48 9.98
CA LYS A 774 1.12 49.00 11.35
C LYS A 774 0.23 47.83 11.76
N GLU A 775 -1.06 47.86 11.42
CA GLU A 775 -1.95 46.69 11.61
C GLU A 775 -1.42 45.48 10.82
N ASN A 776 -0.82 45.71 9.66
CA ASN A 776 -0.26 44.68 8.79
C ASN A 776 1.25 44.44 9.01
N GLU A 777 1.76 44.54 10.24
CA GLU A 777 3.20 44.41 10.52
C GLU A 777 3.79 43.09 9.98
N ARG A 778 3.05 41.97 10.07
CA ARG A 778 3.45 40.66 9.51
C ARG A 778 3.74 40.68 8.01
N LYS A 779 3.10 41.57 7.24
CA LYS A 779 3.30 41.71 5.78
C LYS A 779 4.51 42.60 5.44
N ASN A 780 5.09 43.32 6.39
CA ASN A 780 6.27 44.17 6.17
C ASN A 780 7.58 43.37 6.26
N ARG A 781 8.57 43.75 5.44
CA ARG A 781 9.94 43.17 5.44
C ARG A 781 10.88 43.90 6.40
N TYR A 782 10.65 45.19 6.66
CA TYR A 782 11.45 46.01 7.55
C TYR A 782 10.57 46.92 8.40
N LEU A 783 10.87 46.98 9.71
CA LEU A 783 10.24 47.92 10.63
C LEU A 783 10.55 49.37 10.20
N GLY A 784 9.55 50.24 10.25
CA GLY A 784 9.68 51.66 9.87
C GLY A 784 9.89 51.93 8.38
N ILE A 785 9.80 50.92 7.50
CA ILE A 785 9.74 51.12 6.03
C ILE A 785 8.33 50.81 5.56
N PHE A 786 7.43 51.78 5.74
CA PHE A 786 5.99 51.64 5.48
C PHE A 786 5.56 52.55 4.31
N PRO A 787 4.54 52.16 3.53
CA PRO A 787 3.86 53.09 2.63
C PRO A 787 3.07 54.12 3.46
N TYR A 788 2.88 55.34 2.94
CA TYR A 788 1.92 56.27 3.53
C TYR A 788 0.50 55.82 3.16
N ASP A 789 -0.45 55.86 4.11
CA ASP A 789 -1.81 55.37 3.85
C ASP A 789 -2.50 56.09 2.68
N GLY A 790 -2.17 57.37 2.45
CA GLY A 790 -2.76 58.21 1.40
C GLY A 790 -2.31 57.91 -0.04
N ASN A 791 -1.24 57.11 -0.24
CA ASN A 791 -0.80 56.69 -1.58
C ASN A 791 -0.28 55.24 -1.64
N ARG A 792 -0.60 54.41 -0.64
CA ARG A 792 -0.39 52.96 -0.71
C ARG A 792 -1.13 52.36 -1.92
N VAL A 793 -0.72 51.17 -2.33
CA VAL A 793 -1.47 50.38 -3.31
C VAL A 793 -2.48 49.49 -2.55
N PRO A 794 -3.80 49.73 -2.66
CA PRO A 794 -4.81 48.83 -2.11
C PRO A 794 -5.02 47.62 -3.03
N LEU A 795 -5.33 46.47 -2.45
CA LEU A 795 -5.69 45.26 -3.20
C LEU A 795 -7.18 44.96 -3.06
N GLU A 796 -7.80 44.44 -4.12
CA GLU A 796 -9.19 43.97 -4.04
C GLU A 796 -9.27 42.70 -3.18
N CYS A 797 -10.14 42.72 -2.15
CA CYS A 797 -10.43 41.53 -1.34
C CYS A 797 -11.21 40.52 -2.19
N ASP A 798 -10.77 39.27 -2.21
CA ASP A 798 -11.48 38.18 -2.86
C ASP A 798 -12.53 37.61 -1.89
N ASP A 799 -13.81 37.53 -2.30
CA ASP A 799 -14.94 37.11 -1.44
C ASP A 799 -14.91 35.62 -0.99
N ILE A 800 -13.84 34.87 -1.34
CA ILE A 800 -13.72 33.43 -1.08
C ILE A 800 -12.97 33.19 0.23
N VAL A 801 -13.71 33.17 1.33
CA VAL A 801 -13.21 32.68 2.63
C VAL A 801 -13.15 31.15 2.57
N THR A 802 -11.95 30.58 2.39
CA THR A 802 -11.67 29.17 2.64
C THR A 802 -11.32 28.98 4.12
N GLU A 803 -12.07 28.16 4.84
CA GLU A 803 -12.01 27.99 6.30
C GLU A 803 -10.77 27.20 6.80
N GLU A 804 -9.70 27.09 6.00
CA GLU A 804 -8.58 26.14 6.21
C GLU A 804 -7.17 26.77 6.34
N GLU A 805 -7.01 28.10 6.25
CA GLU A 805 -5.71 28.79 6.48
C GLU A 805 -5.88 30.09 7.31
N ASP A 806 -5.11 30.24 8.40
CA ASP A 806 -5.10 31.43 9.30
C ASP A 806 -4.53 32.73 8.67
N GLU A 807 -4.40 32.81 7.34
CA GLU A 807 -3.90 33.99 6.65
C GLU A 807 -5.02 34.91 6.17
N GLU A 808 -5.37 35.93 6.98
CA GLU A 808 -6.36 36.94 6.59
C GLU A 808 -6.02 37.57 5.23
N VAL A 809 -6.95 37.44 4.27
CA VAL A 809 -6.86 38.09 2.96
C VAL A 809 -7.45 39.49 3.07
N ASN A 810 -6.57 40.48 3.09
CA ASN A 810 -6.94 41.89 3.20
C ASN A 810 -6.37 42.72 2.03
N ASP A 811 -6.63 44.02 2.05
CA ASP A 811 -6.29 44.96 0.97
C ASP A 811 -4.85 45.48 1.02
N TYR A 812 -4.02 44.99 1.95
CA TYR A 812 -2.69 45.56 2.21
C TYR A 812 -1.55 44.85 1.49
N ILE A 813 -0.73 45.66 0.81
CA ILE A 813 0.64 45.34 0.42
C ILE A 813 1.55 46.54 0.72
N ASN A 814 2.81 46.28 1.11
CA ASN A 814 3.81 47.34 1.34
C ASN A 814 4.36 47.90 0.00
N ALA A 815 3.51 48.65 -0.68
CA ALA A 815 3.78 49.32 -1.94
C ALA A 815 3.17 50.73 -1.95
N SER A 816 3.82 51.66 -2.65
CA SER A 816 3.35 53.04 -2.83
C SER A 816 3.28 53.40 -4.31
N PHE A 817 2.24 54.10 -4.74
CA PHE A 817 2.23 54.76 -6.04
C PHE A 817 3.18 55.95 -6.03
N ILE A 818 4.06 56.02 -7.04
CA ILE A 818 5.05 57.08 -7.20
C ILE A 818 4.87 57.75 -8.55
N ASP A 819 4.79 59.08 -8.54
CA ASP A 819 4.68 59.88 -9.75
C ASP A 819 5.96 59.86 -10.56
N GLY A 820 5.80 59.93 -11.88
CA GLY A 820 6.92 60.10 -12.81
C GLY A 820 7.02 61.51 -13.34
N TYR A 821 7.81 61.68 -14.41
CA TYR A 821 8.07 63.01 -14.95
C TYR A 821 6.89 63.60 -15.73
N LYS A 822 6.08 62.76 -16.39
CA LYS A 822 4.91 63.20 -17.18
C LYS A 822 3.59 62.55 -16.77
N TYR A 823 3.64 61.48 -15.98
CA TYR A 823 2.47 60.70 -15.62
C TYR A 823 2.42 60.56 -14.11
N GLN A 824 1.26 60.87 -13.52
CA GLN A 824 0.99 60.50 -12.14
C GLN A 824 1.01 58.97 -12.02
N ARG A 825 1.48 58.44 -10.89
CA ARG A 825 1.59 57.00 -10.62
C ARG A 825 2.37 56.20 -11.68
N GLU A 826 3.36 56.81 -12.35
CA GLU A 826 4.18 56.14 -13.39
C GLU A 826 4.90 54.88 -12.86
N TYR A 827 5.16 54.80 -11.55
CA TYR A 827 5.80 53.67 -10.89
C TYR A 827 5.02 53.18 -9.67
N ILE A 828 5.22 51.92 -9.31
CA ILE A 828 4.87 51.37 -8.00
C ILE A 828 6.18 50.99 -7.30
N ALA A 829 6.50 51.67 -6.21
CA ALA A 829 7.67 51.36 -5.37
C ALA A 829 7.25 50.41 -4.25
N THR A 830 7.79 49.19 -4.25
CA THR A 830 7.41 48.11 -3.32
C THR A 830 8.63 47.42 -2.72
N GLN A 831 8.46 46.78 -1.56
CA GLN A 831 9.47 45.90 -0.99
C GLN A 831 9.71 44.66 -1.87
N GLY A 832 10.86 44.00 -1.72
CA GLY A 832 11.05 42.65 -2.24
C GLY A 832 10.10 41.69 -1.52
N PRO A 833 9.25 40.91 -2.22
CA PRO A 833 8.27 40.04 -1.58
C PRO A 833 8.88 39.13 -0.50
N LYS A 834 8.11 38.91 0.58
CA LYS A 834 8.34 37.82 1.54
C LYS A 834 7.61 36.58 1.05
N LYS A 835 7.85 35.40 1.66
CA LYS A 835 7.16 34.15 1.29
C LYS A 835 5.63 34.34 1.40
N GLU A 836 5.19 34.97 2.48
CA GLU A 836 3.77 35.23 2.84
C GLU A 836 3.12 36.31 1.96
N THR A 837 3.90 37.12 1.25
CA THR A 837 3.41 38.24 0.40
C THR A 837 3.65 38.02 -1.09
N CYS A 838 4.05 36.81 -1.50
CA CYS A 838 4.17 36.47 -2.93
C CYS A 838 2.81 36.46 -3.64
N PHE A 839 1.75 35.99 -2.96
CA PHE A 839 0.38 36.04 -3.48
C PHE A 839 -0.09 37.50 -3.66
N ASP A 840 -0.01 38.31 -2.60
CA ASP A 840 -0.34 39.75 -2.63
C ASP A 840 0.40 40.49 -3.75
N PHE A 841 1.69 40.18 -3.96
CA PHE A 841 2.46 40.78 -5.04
C PHE A 841 1.92 40.41 -6.42
N TRP A 842 1.63 39.14 -6.71
CA TRP A 842 1.09 38.75 -8.02
C TRP A 842 -0.38 39.19 -8.22
N ARG A 843 -1.17 39.28 -7.15
CA ARG A 843 -2.50 39.91 -7.13
C ARG A 843 -2.40 41.38 -7.57
N MET A 844 -1.46 42.14 -7.00
CA MET A 844 -1.14 43.52 -7.40
C MET A 844 -0.75 43.64 -8.89
N ILE A 845 0.10 42.73 -9.40
CA ILE A 845 0.54 42.72 -10.81
C ILE A 845 -0.64 42.52 -11.77
N LEU A 846 -1.60 41.66 -11.43
CA LEU A 846 -2.79 41.41 -12.26
C LEU A 846 -3.79 42.56 -12.20
N GLN A 847 -4.11 43.04 -10.99
CA GLN A 847 -5.10 44.08 -10.74
C GLN A 847 -4.71 45.42 -11.40
N TYR A 848 -3.44 45.82 -11.31
CA TYR A 848 -2.92 47.06 -11.91
C TYR A 848 -2.29 46.87 -13.30
N GLU A 849 -2.62 45.75 -13.97
CA GLU A 849 -2.23 45.42 -15.35
C GLU A 849 -0.73 45.55 -15.67
N VAL A 850 0.15 45.25 -14.71
CA VAL A 850 1.58 45.60 -14.79
C VAL A 850 2.32 44.79 -15.86
N GLU A 851 2.65 45.43 -17.00
CA GLU A 851 3.49 44.81 -18.06
C GLU A 851 4.97 44.64 -17.65
N THR A 852 5.47 45.39 -16.67
CA THR A 852 6.92 45.51 -16.38
C THR A 852 7.26 45.56 -14.89
N ILE A 853 8.11 44.62 -14.48
CA ILE A 853 8.71 44.54 -13.14
C ILE A 853 10.23 44.77 -13.24
N VAL A 854 10.79 45.55 -12.32
CA VAL A 854 12.21 45.87 -12.22
C VAL A 854 12.74 45.47 -10.84
N MET A 855 13.64 44.49 -10.81
CA MET A 855 14.28 43.93 -9.61
C MET A 855 15.72 44.44 -9.52
N LEU A 856 16.06 45.08 -8.40
CA LEU A 856 17.35 45.77 -8.17
C LEU A 856 18.16 45.17 -7.01
N THR A 857 17.98 43.88 -6.75
CA THR A 857 18.62 43.14 -5.66
C THR A 857 18.65 41.67 -6.03
N GLN A 858 19.69 40.92 -5.66
CA GLN A 858 19.64 39.47 -5.70
C GLN A 858 18.66 38.95 -4.63
N THR A 859 18.27 37.67 -4.68
CA THR A 859 17.44 37.09 -3.61
C THR A 859 18.18 37.02 -2.27
N VAL A 860 19.48 36.76 -2.32
CA VAL A 860 20.42 36.71 -1.18
C VAL A 860 21.65 37.53 -1.54
N GLU A 861 22.13 38.34 -0.60
CA GLU A 861 23.25 39.29 -0.73
C GLU A 861 23.93 39.40 0.64
N ASN A 862 25.25 39.17 0.69
CA ASN A 862 26.05 38.88 1.90
C ASN A 862 25.28 37.99 2.90
N ASP A 863 24.87 36.81 2.41
CA ASP A 863 24.06 35.76 3.07
C ASP A 863 22.72 36.19 3.72
N ARG A 864 22.27 37.44 3.52
CA ARG A 864 20.96 37.91 3.99
C ARG A 864 19.92 37.88 2.88
N ILE A 865 18.76 37.29 3.15
CA ILE A 865 17.63 37.25 2.21
C ILE A 865 17.06 38.66 2.00
N LYS A 866 17.44 39.32 0.90
CA LYS A 866 16.89 40.63 0.51
C LYS A 866 15.51 40.50 -0.14
N CYS A 867 15.29 39.42 -0.89
CA CYS A 867 14.03 39.16 -1.59
C CYS A 867 13.76 37.65 -1.64
N TYR A 868 12.53 37.22 -1.34
CA TYR A 868 12.15 35.83 -1.58
C TYR A 868 12.10 35.56 -3.10
N GLN A 869 12.35 34.32 -3.55
CA GLN A 869 12.32 33.98 -4.99
C GLN A 869 10.87 33.83 -5.48
N TYR A 870 10.11 34.94 -5.50
CA TYR A 870 8.69 35.01 -5.89
C TYR A 870 8.40 34.63 -7.36
N PHE A 871 9.43 34.29 -8.14
CA PHE A 871 9.35 34.03 -9.57
C PHE A 871 9.95 32.67 -9.96
N PRO A 872 9.38 31.98 -10.98
CA PRO A 872 9.93 30.74 -11.54
C PRO A 872 11.27 30.96 -12.28
N ARG A 873 12.14 29.93 -12.27
CA ARG A 873 13.27 29.84 -13.21
C ARG A 873 12.75 29.44 -14.60
N PHE A 874 13.57 29.57 -15.64
CA PHE A 874 13.20 29.20 -17.02
C PHE A 874 12.46 27.85 -17.14
N ASN A 875 11.34 27.85 -17.88
CA ASN A 875 10.41 26.73 -18.10
C ASN A 875 9.72 26.16 -16.84
N GLN A 876 9.97 26.69 -15.64
CA GLN A 876 9.22 26.34 -14.44
C GLN A 876 7.91 27.14 -14.34
N THR A 877 6.98 26.61 -13.54
CA THR A 877 5.76 27.30 -13.11
C THR A 877 5.71 27.29 -11.59
N LEU A 878 5.50 28.44 -10.95
CA LEU A 878 5.14 28.54 -9.54
C LEU A 878 3.63 28.81 -9.42
N ARG A 879 3.04 28.39 -8.31
CA ARG A 879 1.65 28.72 -7.94
C ARG A 879 1.65 29.42 -6.59
N PHE A 880 0.82 30.45 -6.48
CA PHE A 880 0.57 31.21 -5.26
C PHE A 880 -0.95 31.27 -5.13
N ARG A 881 -1.52 30.36 -4.33
CA ARG A 881 -2.95 30.05 -4.31
C ARG A 881 -3.47 29.75 -5.74
N ASP A 882 -4.46 30.50 -6.22
CA ASP A 882 -5.06 30.39 -7.55
C ASP A 882 -4.19 30.98 -8.69
N VAL A 883 -3.31 31.93 -8.38
CA VAL A 883 -2.42 32.56 -9.38
C VAL A 883 -1.25 31.64 -9.74
N ALA A 884 -1.11 31.33 -11.04
CA ALA A 884 0.03 30.60 -11.58
C ALA A 884 0.96 31.52 -12.39
N VAL A 885 2.27 31.36 -12.23
CA VAL A 885 3.31 32.17 -12.88
C VAL A 885 4.28 31.24 -13.58
N LYS A 886 4.39 31.33 -14.91
CA LYS A 886 5.27 30.48 -15.74
C LYS A 886 6.36 31.28 -16.45
N CYS A 887 7.63 30.91 -16.28
CA CYS A 887 8.72 31.48 -17.07
C CYS A 887 8.78 30.86 -18.46
N THR A 888 8.51 31.66 -19.50
CA THR A 888 8.50 31.19 -20.89
C THR A 888 9.77 31.57 -21.67
N GLN A 889 10.47 32.62 -21.24
CA GLN A 889 11.73 33.07 -21.86
C GLN A 889 12.64 33.64 -20.78
N GLU A 890 13.94 33.37 -20.89
CA GLU A 890 14.97 33.95 -20.03
C GLU A 890 16.21 34.33 -20.87
N LEU A 891 16.66 35.57 -20.73
CA LEU A 891 17.79 36.15 -21.46
C LEU A 891 18.80 36.70 -20.45
N ASN A 892 19.94 36.03 -20.34
CA ASN A 892 21.07 36.47 -19.52
C ASN A 892 21.97 37.42 -20.32
N LEU A 893 22.15 38.65 -19.83
CA LEU A 893 22.93 39.72 -20.45
C LEU A 893 23.94 40.29 -19.44
N SER A 894 24.92 41.07 -19.92
CA SER A 894 26.17 41.30 -19.18
C SER A 894 26.07 42.06 -17.84
N PHE A 895 24.96 42.76 -17.58
CA PHE A 895 24.69 43.45 -16.32
C PHE A 895 23.25 43.27 -15.82
N TYR A 896 22.42 42.49 -16.53
CA TYR A 896 21.03 42.25 -16.18
C TYR A 896 20.47 40.96 -16.81
N GLN A 897 19.41 40.42 -16.24
CA GLN A 897 18.61 39.33 -16.83
C GLN A 897 17.25 39.87 -17.24
N LYS A 898 16.69 39.37 -18.34
CA LYS A 898 15.31 39.65 -18.76
C LYS A 898 14.52 38.35 -18.84
N ARG A 899 13.39 38.27 -18.13
CA ARG A 899 12.45 37.14 -18.17
C ARG A 899 11.11 37.57 -18.75
N LEU A 900 10.40 36.63 -19.37
CA LEU A 900 8.99 36.77 -19.74
C LEU A 900 8.17 35.75 -18.94
N PHE A 901 7.36 36.26 -18.02
CA PHE A 901 6.38 35.47 -17.30
C PHE A 901 5.04 35.51 -18.01
N LEU A 902 4.33 34.38 -18.05
CA LEU A 902 2.88 34.37 -18.21
C LEU A 902 2.28 34.20 -16.81
N VAL A 903 1.50 35.20 -16.39
CA VAL A 903 0.77 35.18 -15.12
C VAL A 903 -0.69 34.89 -15.45
N SER A 904 -1.25 33.83 -14.87
CA SER A 904 -2.61 33.39 -15.12
C SER A 904 -3.40 33.22 -13.82
N ARG A 905 -4.60 33.82 -13.77
CA ARG A 905 -5.64 33.65 -12.74
C ARG A 905 -6.95 33.39 -13.48
N ASP A 906 -7.63 32.30 -13.16
CA ASP A 906 -8.82 31.83 -13.89
C ASP A 906 -8.62 31.82 -15.42
N ASN A 907 -9.51 32.50 -16.15
CA ASN A 907 -9.45 32.65 -17.61
C ASN A 907 -8.55 33.83 -18.07
N LEU A 908 -8.01 34.63 -17.15
CA LEU A 908 -7.13 35.76 -17.46
C LEU A 908 -5.67 35.28 -17.51
N THR A 909 -4.97 35.55 -18.61
CA THR A 909 -3.51 35.34 -18.71
C THR A 909 -2.85 36.60 -19.27
N ARG A 910 -1.89 37.17 -18.52
CA ARG A 910 -1.14 38.38 -18.91
C ARG A 910 0.36 38.11 -19.06
N PRO A 911 1.02 38.63 -20.10
CA PRO A 911 2.48 38.59 -20.25
C PRO A 911 3.15 39.71 -19.45
N VAL A 912 4.12 39.37 -18.61
CA VAL A 912 4.86 40.33 -17.76
C VAL A 912 6.36 40.20 -17.99
N PHE A 913 7.02 41.32 -18.31
CA PHE A 913 8.48 41.37 -18.46
C PHE A 913 9.15 41.71 -17.13
N HIS A 914 10.12 40.89 -16.73
CA HIS A 914 10.87 41.07 -15.48
C HIS A 914 12.34 41.35 -15.78
N TYR A 915 12.81 42.53 -15.38
CA TYR A 915 14.17 43.01 -15.60
C TYR A 915 14.95 42.98 -14.28
N HIS A 916 15.91 42.07 -14.16
CA HIS A 916 16.74 41.88 -12.97
C HIS A 916 18.12 42.51 -13.17
N PHE A 917 18.42 43.63 -12.51
CA PHE A 917 19.72 44.28 -12.60
C PHE A 917 20.73 43.59 -11.68
N LEU A 918 21.77 42.98 -12.26
CA LEU A 918 22.76 42.19 -11.52
C LEU A 918 23.94 43.03 -11.00
N ALA A 919 24.23 44.17 -11.64
CA ALA A 919 25.45 44.95 -11.40
C ALA A 919 25.31 46.03 -10.30
N TRP A 920 24.53 45.77 -9.26
CA TRP A 920 24.46 46.61 -8.05
C TRP A 920 25.10 45.88 -6.88
N PRO A 921 26.18 46.40 -6.28
CA PRO A 921 26.84 45.75 -5.15
C PRO A 921 26.00 45.80 -3.87
N ASP A 922 26.28 44.86 -2.99
CA ASP A 922 25.54 44.62 -1.74
C ASP A 922 25.67 45.83 -0.79
N HIS A 923 26.82 46.50 -0.83
CA HIS A 923 27.09 47.78 -0.18
C HIS A 923 27.31 48.90 -1.23
N GLY A 924 26.81 50.11 -0.95
CA GLY A 924 27.03 51.30 -1.79
C GLY A 924 26.19 51.38 -3.08
N CYS A 925 26.85 51.73 -4.18
CA CYS A 925 26.24 52.09 -5.47
C CYS A 925 26.89 51.36 -6.66
N PRO A 926 26.23 51.25 -7.84
CA PRO A 926 26.80 50.57 -9.00
C PRO A 926 28.11 51.22 -9.45
N ALA A 927 29.17 50.42 -9.57
CA ALA A 927 30.50 50.90 -10.01
C ALA A 927 30.50 51.53 -11.43
N SER A 928 29.43 51.30 -12.21
CA SER A 928 29.25 51.79 -13.58
C SER A 928 27.89 52.49 -13.71
N ALA A 929 27.84 53.80 -13.47
CA ALA A 929 26.62 54.60 -13.64
C ALA A 929 26.07 54.51 -15.08
N SER A 930 26.98 54.49 -16.05
CA SER A 930 26.83 54.03 -17.44
C SER A 930 25.81 52.92 -17.62
N ASP A 931 25.88 51.87 -16.81
CA ASP A 931 25.14 50.63 -17.07
C ASP A 931 23.75 50.64 -16.46
N LEU A 932 23.56 51.37 -15.34
CA LEU A 932 22.22 51.76 -14.88
C LEU A 932 21.53 52.71 -15.88
N ILE A 933 22.28 53.67 -16.45
CA ILE A 933 21.77 54.58 -17.51
C ILE A 933 21.40 53.80 -18.79
N LYS A 934 22.14 52.74 -19.15
CA LYS A 934 21.76 51.82 -20.25
C LYS A 934 20.50 51.04 -19.89
N PHE A 935 20.42 50.48 -18.68
CA PHE A 935 19.30 49.69 -18.19
C PHE A 935 17.97 50.45 -18.22
N ILE A 936 17.96 51.68 -17.68
CA ILE A 936 16.80 52.59 -17.73
C ILE A 936 16.37 52.86 -19.19
N LYS A 937 17.33 53.15 -20.08
CA LYS A 937 17.04 53.37 -21.51
C LYS A 937 16.45 52.14 -22.21
N ILE A 938 16.92 50.94 -21.85
CA ILE A 938 16.38 49.68 -22.37
C ILE A 938 14.92 49.53 -21.94
N ILE A 939 14.64 49.62 -20.64
CA ILE A 939 13.28 49.50 -20.08
C ILE A 939 12.32 50.50 -20.76
N ARG A 940 12.69 51.78 -20.86
CA ARG A 940 11.85 52.78 -21.55
C ARG A 940 11.73 52.57 -23.07
N SER A 941 12.69 51.92 -23.71
CA SER A 941 12.60 51.60 -25.16
C SER A 941 11.74 50.38 -25.47
N GLU A 942 11.49 49.52 -24.49
CA GLU A 942 10.70 48.28 -24.66
C GLU A 942 9.28 48.37 -24.04
N ARG A 943 9.03 49.35 -23.16
CA ARG A 943 7.71 49.66 -22.59
C ARG A 943 6.76 50.16 -23.69
N LYS A 944 5.67 49.42 -23.94
CA LYS A 944 4.69 49.73 -25.00
C LYS A 944 3.64 50.74 -24.54
N ASN A 945 3.14 50.56 -23.31
CA ASN A 945 2.15 51.45 -22.72
C ASN A 945 2.79 52.30 -21.61
N LEU A 946 2.71 53.63 -21.75
CA LEU A 946 3.23 54.58 -20.76
C LEU A 946 2.22 54.93 -19.66
N ALA A 947 0.94 54.56 -19.81
CA ALA A 947 -0.09 54.74 -18.80
C ALA A 947 -0.12 53.61 -17.74
N LEU A 948 0.46 52.45 -18.04
CA LEU A 948 0.55 51.35 -17.08
C LEU A 948 1.78 51.52 -16.16
N PRO A 949 1.64 51.31 -14.84
CA PRO A 949 2.72 51.55 -13.89
C PRO A 949 3.86 50.54 -14.04
N VAL A 950 5.08 50.99 -13.78
CA VAL A 950 6.27 50.13 -13.68
C VAL A 950 6.52 49.77 -12.22
N VAL A 951 6.43 48.49 -11.87
CA VAL A 951 6.79 48.02 -10.52
C VAL A 951 8.31 48.00 -10.38
N VAL A 952 8.84 48.67 -9.36
CA VAL A 952 10.28 48.73 -9.07
C VAL A 952 10.52 48.33 -7.62
N HIS A 953 11.35 47.30 -7.39
CA HIS A 953 11.68 46.81 -6.06
C HIS A 953 13.18 46.52 -5.88
N CYS A 954 13.62 46.55 -4.63
CA CYS A 954 14.88 46.00 -4.17
C CYS A 954 14.58 45.13 -2.95
N SER A 955 15.34 45.28 -1.84
CA SER A 955 14.96 44.71 -0.55
C SER A 955 13.83 45.51 0.11
N ALA A 956 14.10 46.76 0.52
CA ALA A 956 13.17 47.61 1.25
C ALA A 956 12.25 48.46 0.34
N GLY A 957 12.52 48.51 -0.97
CA GLY A 957 11.74 49.31 -1.92
C GLY A 957 11.94 50.82 -1.81
N VAL A 958 13.07 51.29 -1.26
CA VAL A 958 13.34 52.72 -1.00
C VAL A 958 14.72 53.20 -1.47
N GLY A 959 15.81 52.52 -1.12
CA GLY A 959 17.18 52.91 -1.49
C GLY A 959 17.47 52.78 -2.99
N ARG A 960 17.83 51.58 -3.44
CA ARG A 960 18.10 51.30 -4.86
C ARG A 960 16.89 51.62 -5.77
N THR A 961 15.68 51.30 -5.31
CA THR A 961 14.40 51.65 -5.98
C THR A 961 14.26 53.16 -6.19
N GLY A 962 14.38 53.97 -5.13
CA GLY A 962 14.30 55.42 -5.24
C GLY A 962 15.43 56.00 -6.09
N THR A 963 16.62 55.41 -6.05
CA THR A 963 17.77 55.83 -6.87
C THR A 963 17.53 55.58 -8.36
N LEU A 964 16.93 54.45 -8.76
CA LEU A 964 16.55 54.22 -10.16
C LEU A 964 15.45 55.17 -10.61
N ILE A 965 14.39 55.32 -9.80
CA ILE A 965 13.24 56.18 -10.15
C ILE A 965 13.67 57.66 -10.25
N ALA A 966 14.44 58.15 -9.28
CA ALA A 966 15.00 59.50 -9.31
C ALA A 966 15.85 59.70 -10.57
N LEU A 967 16.77 58.76 -10.86
CA LEU A 967 17.62 58.86 -12.04
C LEU A 967 16.78 58.89 -13.32
N ASP A 968 15.75 58.06 -13.47
CA ASP A 968 14.91 58.10 -14.67
C ASP A 968 14.13 59.41 -14.81
N ILE A 969 13.52 59.92 -13.73
CA ILE A 969 12.86 61.24 -13.72
C ILE A 969 13.84 62.35 -14.12
N ILE A 970 15.05 62.37 -13.56
CA ILE A 970 16.09 63.34 -13.92
C ILE A 970 16.55 63.17 -15.37
N LEU A 971 16.73 61.94 -15.86
CA LEU A 971 17.08 61.66 -17.25
C LEU A 971 15.98 62.12 -18.22
N GLN A 972 14.70 62.08 -17.83
CA GLN A 972 13.60 62.66 -18.59
C GLN A 972 13.64 64.21 -18.56
N ARG A 973 13.85 64.85 -17.40
CA ARG A 973 14.03 66.31 -17.27
C ARG A 973 15.21 66.83 -18.12
N ILE A 974 16.35 66.14 -18.10
CA ILE A 974 17.50 66.46 -18.98
C ILE A 974 17.13 66.38 -20.46
N GLN A 975 16.29 65.41 -20.85
CA GLN A 975 15.86 65.25 -22.24
C GLN A 975 14.87 66.31 -22.70
N GLN A 976 14.03 66.83 -21.82
CA GLN A 976 12.93 67.75 -22.16
C GLN A 976 13.28 69.20 -21.81
N GLU A 977 13.62 69.51 -20.55
CA GLU A 977 13.87 70.87 -20.04
C GLU A 977 15.31 71.38 -20.21
N LYS A 978 16.30 70.48 -20.37
CA LYS A 978 17.74 70.82 -20.24
C LYS A 978 18.12 71.40 -18.86
N LYS A 979 17.41 70.95 -17.82
CA LYS A 979 17.64 71.25 -16.40
C LYS A 979 17.93 69.97 -15.62
N ILE A 980 18.59 70.11 -14.47
CA ILE A 980 18.83 69.07 -13.47
C ILE A 980 18.50 69.66 -12.11
N ASN A 981 17.63 69.01 -11.34
CA ASN A 981 17.42 69.31 -9.93
C ASN A 981 17.28 68.00 -9.16
N ILE A 982 18.37 67.55 -8.54
CA ILE A 982 18.44 66.27 -7.83
C ILE A 982 17.77 66.41 -6.45
N TYR A 983 17.99 67.53 -5.77
CA TYR A 983 17.37 67.86 -4.49
C TYR A 983 15.84 67.76 -4.57
N GLU A 984 15.22 68.53 -5.47
CA GLU A 984 13.75 68.59 -5.57
C GLU A 984 13.16 67.25 -6.04
N THR A 985 13.81 66.52 -6.96
CA THR A 985 13.34 65.19 -7.36
C THR A 985 13.36 64.20 -6.19
N VAL A 986 14.41 64.19 -5.36
CA VAL A 986 14.47 63.29 -4.19
C VAL A 986 13.51 63.75 -3.09
N LYS A 987 13.36 65.06 -2.87
CA LYS A 987 12.39 65.67 -1.95
C LYS A 987 10.94 65.32 -2.32
N GLN A 988 10.59 65.36 -3.62
CA GLN A 988 9.30 64.90 -4.14
C GLN A 988 9.10 63.39 -3.93
N LEU A 989 10.11 62.56 -4.17
CA LEU A 989 10.00 61.12 -3.90
C LEU A 989 9.83 60.82 -2.40
N ARG A 990 10.46 61.59 -1.52
CA ARG A 990 10.30 61.49 -0.06
C ARG A 990 8.89 61.83 0.42
N SER A 991 8.17 62.75 -0.23
CA SER A 991 6.76 63.02 0.13
C SER A 991 5.79 61.92 -0.34
N GLN A 992 6.26 60.95 -1.14
CA GLN A 992 5.45 59.86 -1.66
C GLN A 992 5.85 58.48 -1.10
N ARG A 993 7.08 58.27 -0.61
CA ARG A 993 7.45 57.09 0.18
C ARG A 993 8.65 57.38 1.08
N VAL A 994 8.63 56.82 2.30
CA VAL A 994 9.71 56.98 3.29
C VAL A 994 11.08 56.61 2.73
N LYS A 995 12.12 57.33 3.14
CA LYS A 995 13.55 57.01 2.89
C LYS A 995 13.94 56.73 1.41
N MET A 996 13.14 57.17 0.44
CA MET A 996 13.47 57.08 -1.01
C MET A 996 14.81 57.76 -1.29
N VAL A 997 15.75 57.03 -1.93
CA VAL A 997 17.19 57.36 -1.92
C VAL A 997 17.71 57.40 -0.47
N GLN A 998 18.26 56.28 0.00
CA GLN A 998 18.38 55.97 1.42
C GLN A 998 19.72 56.38 2.04
N THR A 999 20.76 56.59 1.23
CA THR A 999 22.10 57.01 1.70
C THR A 999 22.59 58.27 0.97
N SER A 1000 23.47 59.02 1.62
CA SER A 1000 24.16 60.17 1.00
C SER A 1000 25.00 59.75 -0.21
N GLU A 1001 25.50 58.52 -0.22
CA GLU A 1001 26.21 57.92 -1.36
C GLU A 1001 25.28 57.72 -2.56
N GLN A 1002 24.05 57.21 -2.35
CA GLN A 1002 23.04 57.08 -3.40
C GLN A 1002 22.63 58.45 -3.94
N TYR A 1003 22.53 59.46 -3.08
CA TYR A 1003 22.27 60.85 -3.46
C TYR A 1003 23.43 61.45 -4.29
N ALA A 1004 24.68 61.28 -3.85
CA ALA A 1004 25.87 61.70 -4.61
C ALA A 1004 26.05 60.92 -5.93
N PHE A 1005 25.64 59.66 -5.98
CA PHE A 1005 25.66 58.84 -7.19
C PHE A 1005 24.70 59.37 -8.27
N LEU A 1006 23.57 59.99 -7.91
CA LEU A 1006 22.70 60.68 -8.87
C LEU A 1006 23.43 61.84 -9.56
N TYR A 1007 24.22 62.63 -8.83
CA TYR A 1007 25.09 63.67 -9.41
C TYR A 1007 26.11 63.08 -10.38
N HIS A 1008 26.77 61.97 -10.01
CA HIS A 1008 27.76 61.28 -10.86
C HIS A 1008 27.13 60.70 -12.14
N ALA A 1009 25.97 60.04 -12.02
CA ALA A 1009 25.23 59.51 -13.15
C ALA A 1009 24.78 60.61 -14.13
N CYS A 1010 24.38 61.78 -13.60
CA CYS A 1010 24.08 62.94 -14.44
C CYS A 1010 25.31 63.44 -15.21
N LEU A 1011 26.48 63.52 -14.57
CA LEU A 1011 27.73 63.93 -15.23
C LEU A 1011 28.13 62.95 -16.35
N GLU A 1012 28.04 61.64 -16.11
CA GLU A 1012 28.35 60.65 -17.13
C GLU A 1012 27.35 60.72 -18.31
N TYR A 1013 26.08 61.04 -18.05
CA TYR A 1013 25.11 61.28 -19.12
C TYR A 1013 25.43 62.52 -19.96
N THR A 1014 25.77 63.67 -19.34
CA THR A 1014 26.06 64.92 -20.07
C THR A 1014 27.33 64.80 -20.92
N THR A 1015 28.42 64.32 -20.33
CA THR A 1015 29.73 64.18 -20.98
C THR A 1015 29.69 63.21 -22.18
N ARG A 1016 28.96 62.09 -22.07
CA ARG A 1016 28.80 61.13 -23.17
C ARG A 1016 27.96 61.67 -24.33
N ASN A 1017 26.92 62.48 -24.05
CA ASN A 1017 26.12 63.11 -25.11
C ASN A 1017 26.93 64.16 -25.88
N ASN A 1018 27.75 64.97 -25.18
CA ASN A 1018 28.58 66.00 -25.81
C ASN A 1018 29.66 65.44 -26.76
N ARG A 1019 30.11 64.19 -26.57
CA ARG A 1019 31.12 63.55 -27.46
C ARG A 1019 30.59 63.13 -28.84
N LYS A 1020 29.28 63.13 -29.08
CA LYS A 1020 28.68 62.69 -30.36
C LYS A 1020 28.44 63.82 -31.39
N LYS A 1021 29.50 64.53 -31.79
CA LYS A 1021 29.56 65.29 -33.06
C LYS A 1021 31.00 65.73 -33.43
N PRO A 1022 31.64 65.02 -34.38
CA PRO A 1022 32.39 65.68 -35.45
C PRO A 1022 31.56 65.81 -36.73
N LYS A 1023 32.10 66.53 -37.72
CA LYS A 1023 31.47 66.76 -39.04
C LYS A 1023 31.89 65.72 -40.08
N THR A 1024 31.12 65.65 -41.16
CA THR A 1024 31.45 64.97 -42.42
C THR A 1024 32.53 65.73 -43.21
N SER A 1025 33.51 64.99 -43.75
CA SER A 1025 34.27 65.32 -44.96
C SER A 1025 35.03 64.08 -45.44
N ASP A 1026 34.49 63.45 -46.49
CA ASP A 1026 35.16 63.05 -47.74
C ASP A 1026 36.44 62.16 -47.74
N GLU A 1027 36.47 61.24 -48.73
CA GLU A 1027 37.67 60.66 -49.39
C GLU A 1027 38.68 59.79 -48.56
N GLU A 1028 39.35 58.77 -49.10
CA GLU A 1028 39.01 57.92 -50.25
C GLU A 1028 39.64 56.50 -50.10
N SER A 1029 40.06 55.88 -51.21
CA SER A 1029 40.25 54.45 -51.46
C SER A 1029 41.54 53.78 -50.91
N ALA A 1030 41.63 52.45 -51.18
CA ALA A 1030 42.79 51.55 -51.07
C ALA A 1030 43.19 50.98 -49.68
N SER A 1031 43.95 49.87 -49.59
CA SER A 1031 43.83 48.51 -50.16
C SER A 1031 45.13 47.74 -49.84
N SER A 1032 45.02 46.66 -49.03
CA SER A 1032 45.89 45.46 -49.03
C SER A 1032 47.43 45.55 -49.11
N THR A 1033 48.10 44.92 -48.14
CA THR A 1033 49.15 43.92 -48.46
C THR A 1033 49.07 42.74 -47.47
N ARG A 1034 49.51 41.54 -47.89
CA ARG A 1034 49.64 40.32 -47.07
C ARG A 1034 51.11 40.00 -46.79
N SER A 1035 51.37 39.26 -45.73
CA SER A 1035 52.44 38.25 -45.68
C SER A 1035 51.96 37.01 -44.90
N ASN A 1036 52.47 35.83 -45.26
CA ASN A 1036 52.09 34.53 -44.70
C ASN A 1036 53.34 33.77 -44.22
N THR A 1037 53.21 33.03 -43.12
CA THR A 1037 53.99 31.80 -42.84
C THR A 1037 53.13 30.82 -42.02
N ASN A 1038 53.42 29.51 -42.17
CA ASN A 1038 52.66 28.39 -41.61
C ASN A 1038 53.19 28.06 -40.19
N ALA A 1039 52.37 27.79 -39.14
CA ALA A 1039 51.51 26.62 -38.88
C ALA A 1039 52.31 25.32 -38.59
N PRO A 1040 51.82 24.35 -37.77
CA PRO A 1040 50.43 24.14 -37.31
C PRO A 1040 50.23 23.89 -35.79
N GLY A 1041 48.96 23.75 -35.35
CA GLY A 1041 48.61 22.85 -34.23
C GLY A 1041 47.94 23.43 -32.98
N SER A 1042 46.67 23.87 -33.04
CA SER A 1042 45.63 23.61 -32.02
C SER A 1042 44.25 24.11 -32.46
N VAL A 1043 43.18 23.60 -31.85
CA VAL A 1043 41.76 23.83 -32.21
C VAL A 1043 41.33 25.28 -31.96
N ALA A 1044 40.65 25.90 -32.94
CA ALA A 1044 40.27 27.32 -32.88
C ALA A 1044 38.77 27.53 -32.56
N ALA A 1045 38.48 28.16 -31.42
CA ALA A 1045 37.17 28.76 -31.14
C ALA A 1045 37.22 30.27 -31.47
N LYS A 1046 36.69 30.68 -32.64
CA LYS A 1046 36.67 32.11 -33.04
C LYS A 1046 35.40 32.82 -32.58
N SER A 1047 35.59 33.88 -31.78
CA SER A 1047 34.55 34.82 -31.40
C SER A 1047 33.88 35.46 -32.63
N ALA A 1048 32.54 35.43 -32.66
CA ALA A 1048 31.74 36.06 -33.69
C ALA A 1048 31.11 37.37 -33.15
N ARG A 1049 31.20 38.45 -33.94
CA ARG A 1049 30.52 39.73 -33.64
C ARG A 1049 29.01 39.51 -33.53
N ARG A 1050 28.46 39.66 -32.33
CA ARG A 1050 27.01 39.54 -32.10
C ARG A 1050 26.31 40.84 -32.54
N ASN A 1051 25.79 40.86 -33.75
CA ASN A 1051 24.85 41.90 -34.19
C ASN A 1051 23.64 41.92 -33.25
N MET A 1052 23.06 43.10 -33.00
CA MET A 1052 21.81 43.22 -32.23
C MET A 1052 20.66 42.59 -33.01
N ILE A 1053 20.24 41.38 -32.62
CA ILE A 1053 19.10 40.70 -33.21
C ILE A 1053 17.83 41.37 -32.69
N ASN A 1054 17.19 42.17 -33.54
CA ASN A 1054 15.93 42.84 -33.22
C ASN A 1054 14.76 41.84 -33.37
N ILE A 1055 14.57 40.98 -32.37
CA ILE A 1055 13.58 39.91 -32.38
C ILE A 1055 12.17 40.53 -32.31
N LYS A 1056 11.47 40.54 -33.47
CA LYS A 1056 10.05 40.87 -33.51
C LYS A 1056 9.23 39.73 -32.91
N PHE A 1057 8.66 39.96 -31.73
CA PHE A 1057 7.67 39.06 -31.15
C PHE A 1057 6.36 39.07 -31.99
N PRO A 1058 5.65 37.93 -32.07
CA PRO A 1058 4.41 37.84 -32.86
C PRO A 1058 3.28 38.66 -32.25
N LYS A 1059 2.39 39.18 -33.11
CA LYS A 1059 1.11 39.78 -32.69
C LYS A 1059 0.04 38.69 -32.60
N TYR A 1060 -0.58 38.55 -31.43
CA TYR A 1060 -1.88 37.88 -31.25
C TYR A 1060 -2.72 38.75 -30.31
N VAL A 1061 -3.79 39.37 -30.82
CA VAL A 1061 -5.19 38.89 -30.86
C VAL A 1061 -5.90 39.16 -29.54
N HIS A 1062 -6.83 40.12 -29.57
CA HIS A 1062 -7.77 40.37 -28.48
C HIS A 1062 -8.90 39.34 -28.55
N SER A 1063 -9.21 38.69 -27.42
CA SER A 1063 -10.58 38.32 -27.08
C SER A 1063 -11.25 39.54 -26.45
N GLY A 1064 -12.44 39.90 -26.91
CA GLY A 1064 -13.20 41.03 -26.35
C GLY A 1064 -14.13 40.56 -25.24
N ILE A 1065 -14.03 41.18 -24.06
CA ILE A 1065 -15.07 41.16 -23.03
C ILE A 1065 -15.34 42.62 -22.64
N SER A 1066 -16.60 43.03 -22.75
CA SER A 1066 -17.07 44.35 -22.34
C SER A 1066 -17.37 44.40 -20.84
N ASN A 1067 -17.06 45.54 -20.21
CA ASN A 1067 -17.24 45.93 -18.80
C ASN A 1067 -15.95 45.91 -17.97
N VAL A 1068 -15.14 46.96 -18.14
CA VAL A 1068 -14.06 47.34 -17.22
C VAL A 1068 -14.25 48.83 -16.88
N LYS A 1069 -14.26 49.19 -15.59
CA LYS A 1069 -14.14 50.59 -15.18
C LYS A 1069 -12.69 51.02 -15.42
N SER A 1070 -12.50 52.05 -16.25
CA SER A 1070 -11.20 52.69 -16.37
C SER A 1070 -10.80 53.31 -15.04
N TYR A 1071 -9.58 53.03 -14.57
CA TYR A 1071 -8.91 53.76 -13.50
C TYR A 1071 -7.87 54.77 -14.02
N ALA A 1072 -7.90 55.08 -15.33
CA ALA A 1072 -7.24 56.29 -15.83
C ALA A 1072 -7.94 57.53 -15.23
N PRO A 1073 -7.21 58.61 -14.92
CA PRO A 1073 -7.84 59.86 -14.48
C PRO A 1073 -8.67 60.45 -15.63
N ASP A 1074 -9.96 60.65 -15.39
CA ASP A 1074 -10.77 61.54 -16.21
C ASP A 1074 -10.33 63.00 -15.96
N ASP A 1075 -10.24 63.77 -17.04
CA ASP A 1075 -10.09 65.23 -17.14
C ASP A 1075 -9.36 66.00 -16.02
N VAL A 1076 -8.10 66.37 -16.30
CA VAL A 1076 -7.51 67.61 -15.78
C VAL A 1076 -7.65 68.69 -16.85
N GLU A 1077 -8.63 69.58 -16.70
CA GLU A 1077 -8.82 70.73 -17.57
C GLU A 1077 -7.57 71.64 -17.57
N ALA A 1078 -7.15 72.07 -18.77
CA ALA A 1078 -6.11 73.07 -18.90
C ALA A 1078 -6.69 74.49 -18.70
N ASN A 1079 -6.41 75.10 -17.54
CA ASN A 1079 -6.70 76.51 -17.28
C ASN A 1079 -5.42 77.30 -16.94
N THR A 1080 -5.04 78.17 -17.88
CA THR A 1080 -4.08 79.29 -17.81
C THR A 1080 -2.70 79.05 -17.19
#